data_AF-A0A924HEH9-F1
#
_entry.id   AF-A0A924HEH9-F1
#
_cell.length_a   1.000
_cell.length_b   1.000
_cell.length_c   1.000
_cell.angle_alpha   90.00
_cell.angle_beta   90.00
_cell.angle_gamma   90.00
#
_symmetry.space_group_name_H-M   'P 1'
#
loop_
_entity.id
_entity.type
_entity.pdbx_description
1 polymer ?
#
loop_
_entity_poly.entity_id
_entity_poly.type
_entity_poly.pdbx_seq_one_letter_code
_entity_poly.pdbx_strand_id
1 'polypeptide(L)'
;MILKFTYIFFTSILLFVHIVARANPFFQKDTLKKRNNFITTISPDSLKTDTIKKNSKKGQITDVIKAVDSDSSVYDVINNVMYLYGNARITYGEKQVDAGYIKIDYKDNTIFAKGTTDSLGRFSGLPIFKDPGQGTLTADSVFYNFKTSKGRIFQVYTEQQGGYISGGKIKKQANDEVHLKNVVYSTCNLPYPHQHFGIVITKGIATDKQIITGPAFLEVEGVPIPLPIPFGFFPKPNKRASGVILPTFYEDATLGFALKDFGYYIGLNDFWDLELKGGVYSKGSYETSASSRYTKRYKYNGNIFLSYSSRKYGIEGTPEFENPTKDFQIRWSHQQNPNAHPGTNFSASVSAATRGAFRNVPDYSYQSLVTSQLNSSISYSKTWANTPFNLSTSLRHSQDLSTGTVSIGLPSLTFSMTTLNPFDSKDRVGEQKWYQRIAVGYALRADNQINTFDSLLFKKQTLNQIRSGISHNIPISMSSKVLKYFQFSQNINYNENWYFQSIRKTYLARPTLTGTKDSLAIDTVQGFRRAADYNVGGSLSTKIYGQVNFKKGKLVAIRHILTPNIGFSYRPDFGKPSYGYYDSVKVDQYGRKQAYSIFENSLFGGPGNGKSAQINFGLENNVEIKVKSSKDTTNNGIKKIPILQGLSLNGSYNFVAPFQKLSQIGFSGRTNFSEKLGVSFGGTLDPYVTRVDLVNGQKQLVRTEKFRWQDGMFPRLANFNFSYSYSLNSSSLGKNNQANNPPTGNNSDLFKRINAQQAEQLRQISSNANAFVDFNVPWNISLNYNFNYSNDGLNKSVVQTVNTSGDFSLTPKWKVQFTTGYDFVRKNLTTPNFSIYRDLHCWDMSIQWIPFGPFQSYSINLRVKSSILQDLKLSKRRNYYNQF
;
A
#
# COMPACT_ATOMS: atom_id res chain seq x y z
N MET A 1 36.29 12.42 -19.86
CA MET A 1 35.99 11.24 -19.02
C MET A 1 34.50 11.11 -18.68
N ILE A 2 33.79 12.22 -18.43
CA ILE A 2 32.31 12.28 -18.33
C ILE A 2 31.65 11.67 -19.58
N LEU A 3 32.11 12.00 -20.80
CA LEU A 3 31.61 11.37 -22.04
C LEU A 3 31.71 9.84 -22.09
N LYS A 4 32.74 9.22 -21.48
CA LYS A 4 32.88 7.75 -21.46
C LYS A 4 31.93 7.09 -20.47
N PHE A 5 31.61 7.74 -19.35
CA PHE A 5 30.60 7.23 -18.41
C PHE A 5 29.18 7.46 -18.94
N THR A 6 28.91 8.58 -19.62
CA THR A 6 27.66 8.77 -20.36
C THR A 6 27.54 7.71 -21.45
N TYR A 7 28.62 7.40 -22.17
CA TYR A 7 28.62 6.31 -23.16
C TYR A 7 28.38 4.95 -22.49
N ILE A 8 29.03 4.61 -21.37
CA ILE A 8 28.85 3.30 -20.70
C ILE A 8 27.46 3.18 -20.06
N PHE A 9 26.93 4.25 -19.47
CA PHE A 9 25.60 4.29 -18.90
C PHE A 9 24.52 4.24 -19.99
N PHE A 10 24.65 5.04 -21.05
CA PHE A 10 23.73 4.98 -22.20
C PHE A 10 23.86 3.69 -22.98
N THR A 11 25.06 3.12 -23.16
CA THR A 11 25.24 1.81 -23.80
C THR A 11 24.75 0.68 -22.90
N SER A 12 24.88 0.75 -21.57
CA SER A 12 24.29 -0.24 -20.65
C SER A 12 22.76 -0.16 -20.64
N ILE A 13 22.20 1.06 -20.71
CA ILE A 13 20.76 1.28 -20.91
C ILE A 13 20.32 0.84 -22.31
N LEU A 14 21.09 1.13 -23.36
CA LEU A 14 20.79 0.68 -24.72
C LEU A 14 20.92 -0.83 -24.85
N LEU A 15 21.87 -1.47 -24.15
CA LEU A 15 22.07 -2.91 -24.11
C LEU A 15 20.95 -3.55 -23.30
N PHE A 16 20.51 -2.93 -22.20
CA PHE A 16 19.35 -3.37 -21.43
C PHE A 16 18.06 -3.24 -22.27
N VAL A 17 17.86 -2.12 -22.96
CA VAL A 17 16.74 -1.90 -23.90
C VAL A 17 16.85 -2.83 -25.11
N HIS A 18 18.04 -3.11 -25.64
CA HIS A 18 18.27 -4.07 -26.73
C HIS A 18 18.03 -5.52 -26.29
N ILE A 19 18.43 -5.91 -25.08
CA ILE A 19 18.18 -7.23 -24.50
C ILE A 19 16.68 -7.39 -24.26
N VAL A 20 16.00 -6.35 -23.76
CA VAL A 20 14.54 -6.34 -23.58
C VAL A 20 13.80 -6.35 -24.93
N ALA A 21 14.30 -5.64 -25.95
CA ALA A 21 13.69 -5.58 -27.28
C ALA A 21 13.96 -6.82 -28.15
N ARG A 22 15.14 -7.45 -28.02
CA ARG A 22 15.52 -8.68 -28.75
C ARG A 22 15.18 -9.98 -28.02
N ALA A 23 14.67 -9.93 -26.79
CA ALA A 23 14.09 -11.10 -26.13
C ALA A 23 12.77 -11.61 -26.78
N ASN A 24 12.30 -10.93 -27.85
CA ASN A 24 11.50 -11.47 -28.93
C ASN A 24 12.37 -11.42 -30.19
N PRO A 25 12.72 -12.54 -30.86
CA PRO A 25 11.72 -13.47 -31.42
C PRO A 25 12.13 -14.96 -31.31
N PHE A 26 11.19 -15.90 -31.43
CA PHE A 26 11.33 -17.13 -32.22
C PHE A 26 10.03 -17.96 -32.14
N PHE A 27 9.49 -18.28 -33.32
CA PHE A 27 8.32 -19.11 -33.68
C PHE A 27 6.92 -18.51 -33.44
N GLN A 28 5.99 -18.54 -34.41
CA GLN A 28 5.82 -19.50 -35.52
C GLN A 28 5.22 -18.80 -36.76
N LYS A 29 5.87 -19.00 -37.91
CA LYS A 29 5.33 -18.74 -39.24
C LYS A 29 4.36 -19.89 -39.52
N ASP A 30 3.06 -19.61 -39.60
CA ASP A 30 2.10 -20.61 -40.05
C ASP A 30 1.88 -20.44 -41.56
N THR A 31 2.53 -21.31 -42.33
CA THR A 31 2.25 -21.54 -43.74
C THR A 31 1.20 -22.63 -43.85
N LEU A 32 -0.07 -22.26 -44.04
CA LEU A 32 -1.06 -23.14 -44.65
C LEU A 32 -1.41 -22.64 -46.05
N LYS A 33 -0.99 -23.46 -47.00
CA LYS A 33 -1.27 -23.39 -48.44
C LYS A 33 -2.78 -23.35 -48.69
N LYS A 34 -3.20 -22.37 -49.48
CA LYS A 34 -4.46 -22.37 -50.24
C LYS A 34 -4.67 -23.72 -50.93
N ARG A 35 -5.83 -24.33 -50.70
CA ARG A 35 -6.50 -25.18 -51.69
C ARG A 35 -7.89 -24.59 -51.90
N ASN A 36 -8.08 -23.99 -53.08
CA ASN A 36 -9.37 -23.52 -53.55
C ASN A 36 -10.32 -24.71 -53.68
N ASN A 37 -11.54 -24.58 -53.17
CA ASN A 37 -12.74 -25.04 -53.87
C ASN A 37 -13.91 -24.14 -53.47
N PHE A 38 -14.58 -23.67 -54.52
CA PHE A 38 -15.66 -22.70 -54.53
C PHE A 38 -16.94 -23.25 -53.90
N ILE A 39 -17.52 -22.53 -52.94
CA ILE A 39 -18.97 -22.31 -52.86
C ILE A 39 -19.19 -20.85 -52.46
N THR A 40 -19.83 -20.13 -53.37
CA THR A 40 -20.12 -18.70 -53.34
C THR A 40 -21.41 -18.47 -52.54
N THR A 41 -21.33 -17.83 -51.38
CA THR A 41 -22.47 -17.12 -50.78
C THR A 41 -22.14 -15.64 -50.74
N ILE A 42 -22.79 -14.95 -51.67
CA ILE A 42 -22.72 -13.53 -51.96
C ILE A 42 -23.41 -12.79 -50.81
N SER A 43 -22.64 -12.03 -50.03
CA SER A 43 -23.22 -10.91 -49.27
C SER A 43 -23.11 -9.69 -50.18
N PRO A 44 -24.23 -9.10 -50.63
CA PRO A 44 -24.19 -7.97 -51.54
C PRO A 44 -23.69 -6.72 -50.82
N ASP A 45 -22.73 -6.08 -51.47
CA ASP A 45 -22.35 -4.70 -51.31
C ASP A 45 -23.59 -3.83 -51.51
N SER A 46 -24.12 -3.26 -50.42
CA SER A 46 -25.20 -2.27 -50.50
C SER A 46 -24.61 -0.88 -50.31
N LEU A 47 -24.23 -0.28 -51.44
CA LEU A 47 -24.48 1.09 -51.84
C LEU A 47 -24.61 2.10 -50.68
N LYS A 48 -23.61 2.99 -50.61
CA LYS A 48 -23.79 4.37 -50.15
C LYS A 48 -25.02 4.96 -50.81
N THR A 49 -26.15 4.90 -50.10
CA THR A 49 -27.33 5.69 -50.40
C THR A 49 -27.20 6.95 -49.58
N ASP A 50 -26.90 8.04 -50.28
CA ASP A 50 -27.14 9.40 -49.83
C ASP A 50 -28.61 9.49 -49.40
N THR A 51 -28.85 9.26 -48.11
CA THR A 51 -30.15 9.55 -47.51
C THR A 51 -30.09 11.01 -47.16
N ILE A 52 -30.61 11.81 -48.10
CA ILE A 52 -31.18 13.13 -47.89
C ILE A 52 -31.50 13.31 -46.41
N LYS A 53 -30.84 14.31 -45.78
CA LYS A 53 -31.21 14.81 -44.45
C LYS A 53 -32.73 14.80 -44.36
N LYS A 54 -33.28 13.83 -43.62
CA LYS A 54 -34.66 13.90 -43.20
C LYS A 54 -34.66 15.06 -42.21
N ASN A 55 -34.89 16.26 -42.74
CA ASN A 55 -35.36 17.39 -41.97
C ASN A 55 -36.49 16.84 -41.11
N SER A 56 -36.21 16.60 -39.83
CA SER A 56 -37.24 16.33 -38.84
C SER A 56 -37.96 17.64 -38.55
N LYS A 57 -38.56 18.25 -39.59
CA LYS A 57 -39.85 18.91 -39.46
C LYS A 57 -40.88 17.79 -39.26
N LYS A 58 -40.86 17.17 -38.08
CA LYS A 58 -42.01 16.48 -37.50
C LYS A 58 -42.34 17.17 -36.19
N GLY A 59 -42.71 18.45 -36.32
CA GLY A 59 -43.58 19.08 -35.35
C GLY A 59 -44.99 18.56 -35.57
N GLN A 60 -45.27 17.38 -35.03
CA GLN A 60 -46.61 16.90 -34.68
C GLN A 60 -46.42 15.61 -33.90
N ILE A 61 -46.20 15.77 -32.60
CA ILE A 61 -46.34 14.67 -31.65
C ILE A 61 -47.85 14.49 -31.45
N THR A 62 -48.38 13.34 -31.85
CA THR A 62 -49.78 12.93 -31.76
C THR A 62 -49.98 11.88 -30.65
N ASP A 63 -49.20 11.96 -29.57
CA ASP A 63 -49.41 11.08 -28.43
C ASP A 63 -50.65 11.49 -27.64
N VAL A 64 -51.41 10.51 -27.19
CA VAL A 64 -52.59 10.73 -26.35
C VAL A 64 -52.11 11.20 -24.98
N ILE A 65 -52.56 12.38 -24.56
CA ILE A 65 -52.36 12.87 -23.20
C ILE A 65 -53.18 11.97 -22.26
N LYS A 66 -52.50 11.19 -21.43
CA LYS A 66 -53.13 10.40 -20.37
C LYS A 66 -53.12 11.22 -19.09
N ALA A 67 -54.30 11.61 -18.62
CA ALA A 67 -54.48 12.32 -17.36
C ALA A 67 -55.06 11.36 -16.30
N VAL A 68 -54.53 11.43 -15.08
CA VAL A 68 -55.04 10.76 -13.89
C VAL A 68 -55.08 11.80 -12.79
N ASP A 69 -56.16 11.89 -12.04
CA ASP A 69 -56.33 12.76 -10.88
C ASP A 69 -56.99 11.99 -9.74
N SER A 70 -56.84 12.49 -8.51
CA SER A 70 -57.35 11.82 -7.31
C SER A 70 -58.49 12.55 -6.61
N ASP A 71 -58.73 13.82 -6.96
CA ASP A 71 -59.79 14.63 -6.36
C ASP A 71 -60.85 15.02 -7.41
N SER A 72 -60.47 15.85 -8.39
CA SER A 72 -61.41 16.27 -9.43
C SER A 72 -60.75 16.71 -10.74
N SER A 73 -61.47 16.52 -11.84
CA SER A 73 -61.14 17.05 -13.16
C SER A 73 -62.28 17.94 -13.67
N VAL A 74 -61.98 19.20 -14.03
CA VAL A 74 -62.94 20.14 -14.62
C VAL A 74 -62.51 20.46 -16.05
N TYR A 75 -63.40 20.27 -17.01
CA TYR A 75 -63.15 20.62 -18.41
C TYR A 75 -64.02 21.80 -18.83
N ASP A 76 -63.37 22.92 -19.13
CA ASP A 76 -64.00 24.10 -19.72
C ASP A 76 -64.02 23.93 -21.24
N VAL A 77 -65.18 23.57 -21.76
CA VAL A 77 -65.42 23.31 -23.19
C VAL A 77 -65.28 24.59 -24.03
N ILE A 78 -65.67 25.75 -23.48
CA ILE A 78 -65.67 27.03 -24.20
C ILE A 78 -64.24 27.49 -24.45
N ASN A 79 -63.41 27.43 -23.40
CA ASN A 79 -62.01 27.85 -23.48
C ASN A 79 -61.05 26.71 -23.88
N ASN A 80 -61.55 25.47 -23.97
CA ASN A 80 -60.80 24.27 -24.27
C ASN A 80 -59.64 24.02 -23.29
N VAL A 81 -59.96 24.11 -21.99
CA VAL A 81 -59.01 24.00 -20.88
C VAL A 81 -59.44 22.89 -19.92
N MET A 82 -58.51 22.01 -19.55
CA MET A 82 -58.71 20.99 -18.52
C MET A 82 -57.96 21.36 -17.24
N TYR A 83 -58.63 21.25 -16.11
CA TYR A 83 -58.09 21.45 -14.78
C TYR A 83 -58.12 20.13 -14.03
N LEU A 84 -57.00 19.73 -13.43
CA LEU A 84 -56.83 18.50 -12.66
C LEU A 84 -56.41 18.87 -11.24
N TYR A 85 -57.08 18.31 -10.25
CA TYR A 85 -56.86 18.56 -8.82
C TYR A 85 -56.56 17.26 -8.07
N GLY A 86 -55.68 17.35 -7.07
CA GLY A 86 -55.33 16.25 -6.19
C GLY A 86 -54.42 15.23 -6.88
N ASN A 87 -53.12 15.22 -6.53
CA ASN A 87 -52.10 14.28 -7.05
C ASN A 87 -52.26 13.96 -8.55
N ALA A 88 -52.51 15.00 -9.35
CA ALA A 88 -52.71 14.91 -10.77
C ALA A 88 -51.43 14.44 -11.48
N ARG A 89 -51.58 13.52 -12.43
CA ARG A 89 -50.52 12.95 -13.25
C ARG A 89 -50.91 13.07 -14.71
N ILE A 90 -50.04 13.72 -15.49
CA ILE A 90 -50.14 13.76 -16.94
C ILE A 90 -48.99 12.97 -17.54
N THR A 91 -49.29 12.10 -18.50
CA THR A 91 -48.30 11.40 -19.31
C THR A 91 -48.50 11.75 -20.79
N TYR A 92 -47.43 12.18 -21.46
CA TYR A 92 -47.41 12.51 -22.88
C TYR A 92 -46.18 11.89 -23.54
N GLY A 93 -46.39 10.87 -24.38
CA GLY A 93 -45.32 9.99 -24.85
C GLY A 93 -44.64 9.29 -23.67
N GLU A 94 -43.32 9.47 -23.53
CA GLU A 94 -42.54 8.96 -22.39
C GLU A 94 -42.34 9.97 -21.25
N LYS A 95 -42.87 11.19 -21.39
CA LYS A 95 -42.73 12.26 -20.40
C LYS A 95 -43.89 12.23 -19.41
N GLN A 96 -43.59 12.43 -18.14
CA GLN A 96 -44.59 12.41 -17.07
C GLN A 96 -44.47 13.66 -16.19
N VAL A 97 -45.61 14.24 -15.81
CA VAL A 97 -45.73 15.37 -14.87
C VAL A 97 -46.68 14.97 -13.75
N ASP A 98 -46.19 14.92 -12.52
CA ASP A 98 -47.00 14.72 -11.31
C ASP A 98 -47.09 16.06 -10.55
N ALA A 99 -48.28 16.53 -10.14
CA ALA A 99 -48.42 17.74 -9.32
C ALA A 99 -49.77 17.75 -8.55
N GLY A 100 -49.90 18.61 -7.54
CA GLY A 100 -51.16 18.80 -6.80
C GLY A 100 -52.25 19.46 -7.67
N TYR A 101 -51.86 20.31 -8.62
CA TYR A 101 -52.75 20.93 -9.58
C TYR A 101 -52.10 21.01 -10.96
N ILE A 102 -52.84 20.64 -12.00
CA ILE A 102 -52.41 20.80 -13.39
C ILE A 102 -53.52 21.41 -14.24
N LYS A 103 -53.18 22.48 -14.98
CA LYS A 103 -54.01 23.11 -16.01
C LYS A 103 -53.43 22.76 -17.38
N ILE A 104 -54.25 22.22 -18.27
CA ILE A 104 -53.91 21.94 -19.67
C ILE A 104 -54.75 22.87 -20.53
N ASP A 105 -54.09 23.69 -21.34
CA ASP A 105 -54.73 24.50 -22.37
C ASP A 105 -54.48 23.85 -23.74
N TYR A 106 -55.54 23.27 -24.32
CA TYR A 106 -55.44 22.58 -25.60
C TYR A 106 -55.32 23.54 -26.79
N LYS A 107 -55.84 24.77 -26.66
CA LYS A 107 -55.77 25.79 -27.72
C LYS A 107 -54.33 26.28 -27.90
N ASP A 108 -53.69 26.66 -26.78
CA ASP A 108 -52.32 27.18 -26.78
C ASP A 108 -51.26 26.08 -26.64
N ASN A 109 -51.68 24.83 -26.43
CA ASN A 109 -50.83 23.66 -26.23
C ASN A 109 -49.88 23.85 -25.02
N THR A 110 -50.40 24.37 -23.92
CA THR A 110 -49.62 24.63 -22.69
C THR A 110 -50.10 23.82 -21.50
N ILE A 111 -49.15 23.45 -20.65
CA ILE A 111 -49.38 22.80 -19.37
C ILE A 111 -48.83 23.73 -18.29
N PHE A 112 -49.65 24.01 -17.29
CA PHE A 112 -49.26 24.70 -16.07
C PHE A 112 -49.47 23.78 -14.87
N ALA A 113 -48.40 23.45 -14.17
CA ALA A 113 -48.44 22.62 -12.97
C ALA A 113 -47.94 23.42 -11.77
N LYS A 114 -48.59 23.29 -10.62
CA LYS A 114 -48.13 23.87 -9.35
C LYS A 114 -48.52 23.01 -8.14
N GLY A 115 -47.86 23.26 -7.01
CA GLY A 115 -48.28 22.73 -5.72
C GLY A 115 -49.60 23.33 -5.23
N THR A 116 -50.22 22.64 -4.26
CA THR A 116 -51.49 23.03 -3.64
C THR A 116 -51.31 23.14 -2.12
N THR A 117 -51.99 24.11 -1.52
CA THR A 117 -52.03 24.27 -0.07
C THR A 117 -53.25 23.54 0.48
N ASP A 118 -53.05 22.64 1.43
CA ASP A 118 -54.13 21.96 2.15
C ASP A 118 -54.89 22.94 3.06
N SER A 119 -56.09 22.57 3.50
CA SER A 119 -56.95 23.31 4.42
C SER A 119 -56.29 23.68 5.76
N LEU A 120 -55.24 22.94 6.15
CA LEU A 120 -54.38 23.21 7.31
C LEU A 120 -53.18 24.13 7.01
N GLY A 121 -53.12 24.77 5.85
CA GLY A 121 -52.05 25.68 5.45
C GLY A 121 -50.73 25.00 5.02
N ARG A 122 -50.71 23.68 4.89
CA ARG A 122 -49.51 22.90 4.49
C ARG A 122 -49.41 22.83 2.97
N PHE A 123 -48.31 23.32 2.40
CA PHE A 123 -48.03 23.24 0.96
C PHE A 123 -47.57 21.83 0.58
N SER A 124 -48.21 21.21 -0.42
CA SER A 124 -47.91 19.84 -0.87
C SER A 124 -48.15 19.67 -2.37
N GLY A 125 -47.75 18.53 -2.95
CA GLY A 125 -47.96 18.24 -4.37
C GLY A 125 -47.07 19.05 -5.32
N LEU A 126 -45.80 19.27 -4.97
CA LEU A 126 -44.84 19.93 -5.86
C LEU A 126 -44.78 19.23 -7.24
N PRO A 127 -44.79 19.98 -8.35
CA PRO A 127 -44.54 19.46 -9.68
C PRO A 127 -43.26 18.62 -9.78
N ILE A 128 -43.39 17.36 -10.19
CA ILE A 128 -42.30 16.44 -10.51
C ILE A 128 -42.40 16.10 -12.00
N PHE A 129 -41.43 16.56 -12.78
CA PHE A 129 -41.27 16.25 -14.19
C PHE A 129 -40.28 15.09 -14.34
N LYS A 130 -40.68 14.03 -15.04
CA LYS A 130 -39.85 12.86 -15.30
C LYS A 130 -39.65 12.73 -16.81
N ASP A 131 -38.39 12.79 -17.23
CA ASP A 131 -37.97 12.59 -18.62
C ASP A 131 -36.91 11.48 -18.68
N PRO A 132 -37.12 10.40 -19.47
CA PRO A 132 -36.17 9.28 -19.57
C PRO A 132 -34.75 9.70 -19.97
N GLY A 133 -34.61 10.80 -20.73
CA GLY A 133 -33.32 11.28 -21.22
C GLY A 133 -32.66 12.38 -20.37
N GLN A 134 -33.43 13.09 -19.53
CA GLN A 134 -32.96 14.29 -18.80
C GLN A 134 -33.08 14.17 -17.27
N GLY A 135 -33.60 13.06 -16.75
CA GLY A 135 -33.72 12.80 -15.32
C GLY A 135 -35.02 13.36 -14.70
N THR A 136 -35.08 13.39 -13.38
CA THR A 136 -36.22 13.92 -12.62
C THR A 136 -35.97 15.35 -12.20
N LEU A 137 -36.94 16.23 -12.44
CA LEU A 137 -36.91 17.63 -12.04
C LEU A 137 -38.09 17.91 -11.11
N THR A 138 -37.82 18.54 -9.98
CA THR A 138 -38.86 19.03 -9.07
C THR A 138 -38.90 20.56 -9.15
N ALA A 139 -40.09 21.16 -9.04
CA ALA A 139 -40.25 22.62 -9.06
C ALA A 139 -41.48 23.06 -8.28
N ASP A 140 -41.56 24.34 -7.93
CA ASP A 140 -42.76 24.94 -7.34
C ASP A 140 -43.88 25.10 -8.38
N SER A 141 -43.52 25.65 -9.54
CA SER A 141 -44.42 25.75 -10.68
C SER A 141 -43.71 25.58 -12.01
N VAL A 142 -44.41 24.96 -12.96
CA VAL A 142 -43.92 24.63 -14.30
C VAL A 142 -44.93 25.11 -15.33
N PHE A 143 -44.46 25.90 -16.30
CA PHE A 143 -45.16 26.17 -17.54
C PHE A 143 -44.43 25.47 -18.68
N TYR A 144 -45.11 24.64 -19.44
CA TYR A 144 -44.51 23.90 -20.55
C TYR A 144 -45.41 23.90 -21.77
N ASN A 145 -44.87 24.21 -22.94
CA ASN A 145 -45.59 24.11 -24.20
C ASN A 145 -45.13 22.85 -24.94
N PHE A 146 -45.99 21.84 -25.05
CA PHE A 146 -45.63 20.54 -25.61
C PHE A 146 -45.42 20.56 -27.12
N LYS A 147 -45.98 21.56 -27.84
CA LYS A 147 -45.76 21.74 -29.28
C LYS A 147 -44.39 22.34 -29.62
N THR A 148 -43.97 23.36 -28.87
CA THR A 148 -42.70 24.08 -29.10
C THR A 148 -41.56 23.59 -28.23
N SER A 149 -41.82 22.70 -27.28
CA SER A 149 -40.88 22.24 -26.24
C SER A 149 -40.28 23.36 -25.37
N LYS A 150 -40.88 24.56 -25.37
CA LYS A 150 -40.46 25.68 -24.53
C LYS A 150 -41.03 25.53 -23.13
N GLY A 151 -40.22 25.74 -22.11
CA GLY A 151 -40.62 25.63 -20.71
C GLY A 151 -40.13 26.79 -19.86
N ARG A 152 -40.89 27.17 -18.83
CA ARG A 152 -40.47 28.04 -17.73
C ARG A 152 -40.73 27.32 -16.41
N ILE A 153 -39.71 27.26 -15.58
CA ILE A 153 -39.69 26.51 -14.33
C ILE A 153 -39.30 27.48 -13.22
N PHE A 154 -40.06 27.50 -12.14
CA PHE A 154 -39.84 28.36 -10.98
C PHE A 154 -39.42 27.50 -9.78
N GLN A 155 -38.39 27.95 -9.05
CA GLN A 155 -37.80 27.24 -7.91
C GLN A 155 -37.46 25.79 -8.27
N VAL A 156 -36.58 25.62 -9.25
CA VAL A 156 -36.18 24.28 -9.68
C VAL A 156 -35.40 23.56 -8.57
N TYR A 157 -35.45 22.23 -8.54
CA TYR A 157 -34.50 21.37 -7.87
C TYR A 157 -34.26 20.15 -8.75
N THR A 158 -33.03 19.99 -9.24
CA THR A 158 -32.64 18.89 -10.14
C THR A 158 -31.20 18.47 -9.87
N GLU A 159 -30.94 17.16 -10.00
CA GLU A 159 -29.61 16.58 -9.92
C GLU A 159 -29.06 16.33 -11.33
N GLN A 160 -27.85 16.79 -11.60
CA GLN A 160 -27.17 16.55 -12.86
C GLN A 160 -25.68 16.25 -12.62
N GLN A 161 -25.26 15.03 -13.00
CA GLN A 161 -23.86 14.58 -12.99
C GLN A 161 -23.13 14.81 -11.64
N GLY A 162 -23.83 14.66 -10.51
CA GLY A 162 -23.26 14.85 -9.16
C GLY A 162 -23.26 16.30 -8.65
N GLY A 163 -23.84 17.23 -9.40
CA GLY A 163 -24.20 18.59 -8.95
C GLY A 163 -25.71 18.78 -8.87
N TYR A 164 -26.15 19.67 -8.00
CA TYR A 164 -27.54 20.06 -7.78
C TYR A 164 -27.74 21.50 -8.25
N ILE A 165 -28.78 21.70 -9.05
CA ILE A 165 -29.25 23.00 -9.48
C ILE A 165 -30.54 23.28 -8.72
N SER A 166 -30.55 24.35 -7.95
CA SER A 166 -31.70 24.70 -7.11
C SER A 166 -32.06 26.18 -7.16
N GLY A 167 -33.33 26.46 -6.99
CA GLY A 167 -33.87 27.81 -6.84
C GLY A 167 -34.00 28.57 -8.16
N GLY A 168 -34.42 29.83 -8.06
CA GLY A 168 -34.45 30.76 -9.19
C GLY A 168 -35.49 30.46 -10.26
N LYS A 169 -35.20 30.89 -11.49
CA LYS A 169 -36.05 30.70 -12.67
C LYS A 169 -35.22 30.10 -13.80
N ILE A 170 -35.75 29.04 -14.40
CA ILE A 170 -35.16 28.40 -15.57
C ILE A 170 -36.11 28.53 -16.75
N LYS A 171 -35.58 28.87 -17.92
CA LYS A 171 -36.33 28.89 -19.18
C LYS A 171 -35.65 28.00 -20.21
N LYS A 172 -36.32 26.92 -20.59
CA LYS A 172 -35.91 26.00 -21.66
C LYS A 172 -36.41 26.52 -23.01
N GLN A 173 -35.51 26.57 -23.99
CA GLN A 173 -35.79 26.97 -25.36
C GLN A 173 -35.96 25.74 -26.27
N ALA A 174 -36.44 25.97 -27.49
CA ALA A 174 -36.71 24.89 -28.46
C ALA A 174 -35.43 24.19 -28.99
N ASN A 175 -34.28 24.84 -28.88
CA ASN A 175 -32.94 24.32 -29.22
C ASN A 175 -32.24 23.62 -28.03
N ASP A 176 -33.00 23.26 -26.98
CA ASP A 176 -32.49 22.74 -25.70
C ASP A 176 -31.56 23.69 -24.92
N GLU A 177 -31.43 24.95 -25.32
CA GLU A 177 -30.73 25.98 -24.57
C GLU A 177 -31.52 26.36 -23.31
N VAL A 178 -30.82 26.47 -22.19
CA VAL A 178 -31.43 26.72 -20.88
C VAL A 178 -30.94 28.06 -20.34
N HIS A 179 -31.85 29.00 -20.17
CA HIS A 179 -31.58 30.30 -19.57
C HIS A 179 -31.81 30.23 -18.06
N LEU A 180 -30.83 30.66 -17.28
CA LEU A 180 -30.80 30.62 -15.82
C LEU A 180 -30.91 32.04 -15.26
N LYS A 181 -31.72 32.23 -14.23
CA LYS A 181 -31.80 33.49 -13.47
C LYS A 181 -31.92 33.22 -11.97
N ASN A 182 -30.98 33.75 -11.19
CA ASN A 182 -30.87 33.57 -9.73
C ASN A 182 -30.90 32.10 -9.30
N VAL A 183 -30.14 31.26 -10.01
CA VAL A 183 -30.09 29.82 -9.77
C VAL A 183 -28.84 29.49 -8.97
N VAL A 184 -28.94 28.61 -7.98
CA VAL A 184 -27.82 28.15 -7.17
C VAL A 184 -27.34 26.80 -7.69
N TYR A 185 -26.04 26.70 -7.98
CA TYR A 185 -25.38 25.44 -8.30
C TYR A 185 -24.54 24.97 -7.10
N SER A 186 -24.80 23.77 -6.60
CA SER A 186 -24.11 23.20 -5.43
C SER A 186 -23.84 21.72 -5.62
N THR A 187 -22.83 21.14 -4.98
CA THR A 187 -22.74 19.67 -4.86
C THR A 187 -23.42 19.16 -3.59
N CYS A 188 -24.14 20.03 -2.88
CA CYS A 188 -24.94 19.68 -1.73
C CYS A 188 -26.36 19.29 -2.17
N ASN A 189 -26.81 18.12 -1.73
CA ASN A 189 -28.10 17.57 -2.14
C ASN A 189 -29.31 18.19 -1.41
N LEU A 190 -29.11 19.17 -0.53
CA LEU A 190 -30.21 19.87 0.11
C LEU A 190 -30.85 20.88 -0.86
N PRO A 191 -32.19 21.06 -0.85
CA PRO A 191 -32.84 22.08 -1.67
C PRO A 191 -32.61 23.48 -1.08
N TYR A 192 -32.65 24.50 -1.94
CA TYR A 192 -32.60 25.90 -1.49
C TYR A 192 -33.80 26.22 -0.57
N PRO A 193 -33.63 26.99 0.53
CA PRO A 193 -32.41 27.69 0.98
C PRO A 193 -31.49 26.88 1.91
N HIS A 194 -31.77 25.60 2.16
CA HIS A 194 -31.05 24.77 3.14
C HIS A 194 -29.69 24.24 2.64
N GLN A 195 -29.13 24.85 1.59
CA GLN A 195 -27.84 24.45 1.05
C GLN A 195 -26.71 25.00 1.91
N HIS A 196 -25.78 24.14 2.31
CA HIS A 196 -24.60 24.59 3.06
C HIS A 196 -23.68 25.51 2.25
N PHE A 197 -23.65 25.37 0.92
CA PHE A 197 -22.91 26.26 0.03
C PHE A 197 -23.43 26.14 -1.40
N GLY A 198 -23.15 27.12 -2.25
CA GLY A 198 -23.44 27.06 -3.67
C GLY A 198 -22.96 28.31 -4.43
N ILE A 199 -22.83 28.19 -5.74
CA ILE A 199 -22.54 29.33 -6.63
C ILE A 199 -23.88 29.89 -7.10
N VAL A 200 -24.18 31.14 -6.72
CA VAL A 200 -25.37 31.85 -7.16
C VAL A 200 -25.12 32.47 -8.51
N ILE A 201 -25.79 31.96 -9.54
CA ILE A 201 -25.74 32.46 -10.90
C ILE A 201 -26.90 33.45 -11.09
N THR A 202 -26.58 34.75 -11.15
CA THR A 202 -27.62 35.80 -11.31
C THR A 202 -28.30 35.72 -12.67
N LYS A 203 -27.51 35.49 -13.73
CA LYS A 203 -27.96 35.25 -15.11
C LYS A 203 -26.99 34.26 -15.77
N GLY A 204 -27.48 33.35 -16.61
CA GLY A 204 -26.62 32.44 -17.34
C GLY A 204 -27.34 31.70 -18.46
N ILE A 205 -26.56 31.04 -19.31
CA ILE A 205 -27.00 30.20 -20.42
C ILE A 205 -26.25 28.87 -20.31
N ALA A 206 -26.99 27.77 -20.21
CA ALA A 206 -26.45 26.43 -20.27
C ALA A 206 -26.81 25.77 -21.62
N THR A 207 -25.81 25.22 -22.29
CA THR A 207 -25.95 24.47 -23.55
C THR A 207 -25.47 23.02 -23.36
N ASP A 208 -25.42 22.24 -24.45
CA ASP A 208 -24.89 20.87 -24.45
C ASP A 208 -23.41 20.79 -24.00
N LYS A 209 -22.61 21.80 -24.35
CA LYS A 209 -21.15 21.81 -24.23
C LYS A 209 -20.58 22.80 -23.22
N GLN A 210 -21.35 23.79 -22.79
CA GLN A 210 -20.84 24.84 -21.92
C GLN A 210 -21.93 25.51 -21.08
N ILE A 211 -21.53 26.08 -19.96
CA ILE A 211 -22.33 26.97 -19.13
C ILE A 211 -21.65 28.34 -19.12
N ILE A 212 -22.35 29.33 -19.65
CA ILE A 212 -21.94 30.73 -19.64
C ILE A 212 -22.70 31.41 -18.50
N THR A 213 -21.98 31.93 -17.52
CA THR A 213 -22.58 32.68 -16.41
C THR A 213 -22.26 34.16 -16.59
N GLY A 214 -23.23 35.02 -16.30
CA GLY A 214 -22.99 36.42 -15.96
C GLY A 214 -22.42 36.52 -14.54
N PRO A 215 -22.72 37.61 -13.80
CA PRO A 215 -22.24 37.77 -12.44
C PRO A 215 -22.64 36.57 -11.57
N ALA A 216 -21.66 35.92 -10.96
CA ALA A 216 -21.86 34.81 -10.07
C ALA A 216 -21.04 35.01 -8.79
N PHE A 217 -21.55 34.57 -7.65
CA PHE A 217 -20.83 34.65 -6.38
C PHE A 217 -21.03 33.37 -5.58
N LEU A 218 -20.05 33.07 -4.72
CA LEU A 218 -20.14 31.93 -3.81
C LEU A 218 -20.97 32.33 -2.60
N GLU A 219 -21.93 31.50 -2.22
CA GLU A 219 -22.72 31.60 -0.99
C GLU A 219 -22.38 30.41 -0.10
N VAL A 220 -22.21 30.65 1.20
CA VAL A 220 -21.98 29.63 2.22
C VAL A 220 -22.94 29.88 3.38
N GLU A 221 -23.76 28.89 3.73
CA GLU A 221 -24.79 28.97 4.78
C GLU A 221 -25.68 30.23 4.64
N GLY A 222 -26.10 30.58 3.43
CA GLY A 222 -26.91 31.79 3.19
C GLY A 222 -26.12 33.10 3.07
N VAL A 223 -24.81 33.10 3.35
CA VAL A 223 -23.97 34.30 3.36
C VAL A 223 -23.18 34.42 2.05
N PRO A 224 -23.38 35.49 1.26
CA PRO A 224 -22.61 35.73 0.04
C PRO A 224 -21.17 36.15 0.39
N ILE A 225 -20.20 35.46 -0.20
CA ILE A 225 -18.77 35.79 -0.09
C ILE A 225 -18.46 36.87 -1.13
N PRO A 226 -17.81 37.99 -0.75
CA PRO A 226 -17.64 39.20 -1.57
C PRO A 226 -16.59 39.07 -2.68
N LEU A 227 -16.48 37.92 -3.34
CA LEU A 227 -15.65 37.71 -4.53
C LEU A 227 -16.54 37.42 -5.75
N PRO A 228 -17.17 38.45 -6.36
CA PRO A 228 -18.02 38.25 -7.53
C PRO A 228 -17.18 37.90 -8.75
N ILE A 229 -17.54 36.80 -9.42
CA ILE A 229 -17.07 36.44 -10.75
C ILE A 229 -17.93 37.24 -11.74
N PRO A 230 -17.37 38.21 -12.50
CA PRO A 230 -18.18 39.07 -13.37
C PRO A 230 -18.83 38.29 -14.52
N PHE A 231 -18.13 37.27 -15.03
CA PHE A 231 -18.63 36.29 -15.99
C PHE A 231 -17.79 35.02 -15.90
N GLY A 232 -18.39 33.86 -16.19
CA GLY A 232 -17.74 32.56 -16.12
C GLY A 232 -18.05 31.73 -17.36
N PHE A 233 -17.05 30.98 -17.83
CA PHE A 233 -17.21 30.04 -18.93
C PHE A 233 -16.78 28.65 -18.45
N PHE A 234 -17.77 27.80 -18.17
CA PHE A 234 -17.54 26.46 -17.66
C PHE A 234 -17.83 25.46 -18.78
N PRO A 235 -16.81 24.88 -19.41
CA PRO A 235 -17.05 23.81 -20.39
C PRO A 235 -17.67 22.61 -19.67
N LYS A 236 -18.56 21.89 -20.36
CA LYS A 236 -19.15 20.61 -19.94
C LYS A 236 -18.53 19.47 -20.76
N PRO A 237 -17.20 19.22 -20.66
CA PRO A 237 -16.58 18.23 -21.52
C PRO A 237 -16.95 16.82 -21.05
N ASN A 238 -17.38 15.97 -21.99
CA ASN A 238 -17.53 14.53 -21.76
C ASN A 238 -16.16 13.78 -21.76
N LYS A 239 -15.03 14.50 -21.75
CA LYS A 239 -13.65 13.96 -21.84
C LYS A 239 -12.66 14.77 -20.98
N ARG A 240 -11.48 14.21 -20.69
CA ARG A 240 -10.38 14.88 -19.96
C ARG A 240 -10.00 16.19 -20.66
N ALA A 241 -9.95 17.30 -19.92
CA ALA A 241 -9.53 18.60 -20.41
C ALA A 241 -8.25 19.04 -19.70
N SER A 242 -7.34 19.68 -20.46
CA SER A 242 -6.17 20.37 -19.92
C SER A 242 -6.60 21.70 -19.29
N GLY A 243 -5.94 22.14 -18.23
CA GLY A 243 -6.38 23.33 -17.49
C GLY A 243 -5.35 23.88 -16.51
N VAL A 244 -5.55 25.13 -16.12
CA VAL A 244 -4.73 25.82 -15.11
C VAL A 244 -5.09 25.28 -13.72
N ILE A 245 -4.07 25.02 -12.91
CA ILE A 245 -4.20 24.65 -11.51
C ILE A 245 -4.03 25.91 -10.68
N LEU A 246 -5.07 26.25 -9.90
CA LEU A 246 -5.06 27.46 -9.10
C LEU A 246 -4.07 27.34 -7.92
N PRO A 247 -3.37 28.44 -7.58
CA PRO A 247 -2.50 28.46 -6.42
C PRO A 247 -3.26 28.24 -5.11
N THR A 248 -2.53 27.75 -4.12
CA THR A 248 -2.91 27.81 -2.71
C THR A 248 -2.04 28.82 -1.98
N PHE A 249 -2.67 29.73 -1.23
CA PHE A 249 -1.98 30.62 -0.31
C PHE A 249 -1.56 29.86 0.94
N TYR A 250 -0.33 30.09 1.37
CA TYR A 250 0.27 29.42 2.50
C TYR A 250 1.18 30.39 3.25
N GLU A 251 1.41 30.16 4.53
CA GLU A 251 2.33 30.96 5.34
C GLU A 251 3.25 30.02 6.08
N ASP A 252 4.55 30.24 5.94
CA ASP A 252 5.59 29.52 6.64
C ASP A 252 6.35 30.47 7.56
N ALA A 253 6.56 30.09 8.82
CA ALA A 253 7.29 30.92 9.78
C ALA A 253 8.74 31.18 9.34
N THR A 254 9.37 30.23 8.64
CA THR A 254 10.75 30.37 8.18
C THR A 254 10.85 30.97 6.78
N LEU A 255 9.96 30.59 5.85
CA LEU A 255 10.04 30.96 4.43
C LEU A 255 9.14 32.15 4.02
N GLY A 256 8.26 32.61 4.92
CA GLY A 256 7.31 33.71 4.70
C GLY A 256 6.02 33.29 3.99
N PHE A 257 5.31 34.26 3.41
CA PHE A 257 4.09 34.01 2.63
C PHE A 257 4.43 33.25 1.34
N ALA A 258 3.62 32.28 0.99
CA ALA A 258 3.87 31.41 -0.15
C ALA A 258 2.64 31.28 -1.04
N LEU A 259 2.89 31.25 -2.34
CA LEU A 259 1.94 30.90 -3.38
C LEU A 259 2.36 29.53 -3.92
N LYS A 260 1.73 28.46 -3.44
CA LYS A 260 2.09 27.06 -3.73
C LYS A 260 1.12 26.43 -4.72
N ASP A 261 1.52 25.31 -5.32
CA ASP A 261 0.68 24.43 -6.15
C ASP A 261 0.06 25.08 -7.40
N PHE A 262 0.53 26.26 -7.84
CA PHE A 262 0.07 26.82 -9.11
C PHE A 262 0.69 26.08 -10.27
N GLY A 263 -0.05 25.87 -11.34
CA GLY A 263 0.46 25.00 -12.39
C GLY A 263 -0.46 24.80 -13.57
N TYR A 264 -0.16 23.78 -14.35
CA TYR A 264 -0.95 23.40 -15.51
C TYR A 264 -1.04 21.88 -15.61
N TYR A 265 -2.26 21.39 -15.78
CA TYR A 265 -2.56 19.99 -16.05
C TYR A 265 -2.71 19.77 -17.56
N ILE A 266 -1.94 18.82 -18.09
CA ILE A 266 -1.90 18.46 -19.52
C ILE A 266 -2.36 17.01 -19.67
N GLY A 267 -3.51 16.82 -20.34
CA GLY A 267 -3.88 15.50 -20.86
C GLY A 267 -3.11 15.22 -22.15
N LEU A 268 -1.93 14.58 -22.06
CA LEU A 268 -1.08 14.29 -23.23
C LEU A 268 -1.78 13.35 -24.22
N ASN A 269 -2.38 12.26 -23.72
CA ASN A 269 -3.20 11.32 -24.48
C ASN A 269 -4.14 10.54 -23.54
N ASP A 270 -4.95 9.62 -24.08
CA ASP A 270 -5.90 8.80 -23.28
C ASP A 270 -5.25 7.93 -22.20
N PHE A 271 -3.93 7.69 -22.30
CA PHE A 271 -3.19 6.82 -21.40
C PHE A 271 -2.21 7.57 -20.49
N TRP A 272 -1.87 8.83 -20.79
CA TRP A 272 -0.84 9.61 -20.09
C TRP A 272 -1.36 11.01 -19.75
N ASP A 273 -1.14 11.43 -18.52
CA ASP A 273 -1.29 12.82 -18.09
C ASP A 273 0.00 13.37 -17.50
N LEU A 274 0.09 14.70 -17.44
CA LEU A 274 1.20 15.44 -16.85
C LEU A 274 0.65 16.62 -16.06
N GLU A 275 1.05 16.72 -14.81
CA GLU A 275 0.76 17.82 -13.89
C GLU A 275 2.08 18.52 -13.58
N LEU A 276 2.20 19.78 -13.98
CA LEU A 276 3.34 20.63 -13.66
C LEU A 276 2.90 21.66 -12.64
N LYS A 277 3.57 21.71 -11.48
CA LYS A 277 3.29 22.64 -10.39
C LYS A 277 4.54 23.41 -10.01
N GLY A 278 4.34 24.66 -9.59
CA GLY A 278 5.32 25.55 -9.03
C GLY A 278 4.85 26.13 -7.70
N GLY A 279 5.81 26.62 -6.93
CA GLY A 279 5.54 27.37 -5.71
C GLY A 279 6.63 28.41 -5.48
N VAL A 280 6.24 29.58 -5.03
CA VAL A 280 7.15 30.68 -4.68
C VAL A 280 6.86 31.19 -3.28
N TYR A 281 7.91 31.62 -2.58
CA TYR A 281 7.85 32.09 -1.20
C TYR A 281 8.41 33.52 -1.13
N SER A 282 7.86 34.35 -0.26
CA SER A 282 8.17 35.78 -0.16
C SER A 282 9.63 36.04 0.23
N LYS A 283 10.29 35.10 0.94
CA LYS A 283 11.74 35.17 1.25
C LYS A 283 12.64 34.57 0.15
N GLY A 284 12.16 34.47 -1.09
CA GLY A 284 12.95 34.06 -2.25
C GLY A 284 13.20 32.56 -2.41
N SER A 285 12.45 31.72 -1.68
CA SER A 285 12.45 30.26 -1.89
C SER A 285 11.49 29.88 -3.03
N TYR A 286 11.76 28.77 -3.71
CA TYR A 286 10.88 28.25 -4.75
C TYR A 286 10.90 26.73 -4.82
N GLU A 287 9.86 26.16 -5.37
CA GLU A 287 9.70 24.72 -5.59
C GLU A 287 9.01 24.45 -6.92
N THR A 288 9.31 23.29 -7.50
CA THR A 288 8.66 22.79 -8.71
C THR A 288 8.45 21.29 -8.58
N SER A 289 7.35 20.82 -9.13
CA SER A 289 7.09 19.40 -9.23
C SER A 289 6.45 19.04 -10.56
N ALA A 290 6.78 17.85 -11.05
CA ALA A 290 6.21 17.24 -12.24
C ALA A 290 5.68 15.86 -11.86
N SER A 291 4.39 15.65 -12.03
CA SER A 291 3.72 14.37 -11.78
C SER A 291 3.09 13.87 -13.07
N SER A 292 3.48 12.69 -13.53
CA SER A 292 2.88 12.05 -14.70
C SER A 292 2.33 10.70 -14.33
N ARG A 293 1.05 10.46 -14.64
CA ARG A 293 0.42 9.15 -14.46
C ARG A 293 0.18 8.55 -15.83
N TYR A 294 0.52 7.28 -15.96
CA TYR A 294 0.28 6.55 -17.19
C TYR A 294 -0.38 5.21 -16.91
N THR A 295 -1.43 4.89 -17.64
CA THR A 295 -2.18 3.64 -17.48
C THR A 295 -2.73 3.21 -18.81
N LYS A 296 -2.36 2.00 -19.23
CA LYS A 296 -2.96 1.32 -20.37
C LYS A 296 -3.49 -0.03 -19.90
N ARG A 297 -4.83 -0.16 -19.91
CA ARG A 297 -5.52 -1.36 -19.44
C ARG A 297 -4.93 -2.60 -20.10
N TYR A 298 -4.74 -3.65 -19.31
CA TYR A 298 -4.12 -4.92 -19.71
C TYR A 298 -2.67 -4.84 -20.22
N LYS A 299 -1.98 -3.69 -20.08
CA LYS A 299 -0.56 -3.57 -20.44
C LYS A 299 0.30 -3.13 -19.27
N TYR A 300 0.07 -1.94 -18.74
CA TYR A 300 0.89 -1.38 -17.67
C TYR A 300 0.16 -0.24 -16.95
N ASN A 301 0.61 0.03 -15.73
CA ASN A 301 0.22 1.20 -14.96
C ASN A 301 1.43 1.72 -14.18
N GLY A 302 1.52 3.03 -14.01
CA GLY A 302 2.58 3.62 -13.21
C GLY A 302 2.45 5.13 -13.07
N ASN A 303 3.33 5.69 -12.26
CA ASN A 303 3.43 7.13 -12.06
C ASN A 303 4.89 7.54 -11.89
N ILE A 304 5.24 8.71 -12.40
CA ILE A 304 6.53 9.37 -12.21
C ILE A 304 6.25 10.68 -11.49
N PHE A 305 6.96 10.94 -10.41
CA PHE A 305 6.93 12.17 -9.67
C PHE A 305 8.36 12.67 -9.46
N LEU A 306 8.60 13.89 -9.90
CA LEU A 306 9.85 14.60 -9.75
C LEU A 306 9.56 15.88 -8.97
N SER A 307 10.32 16.17 -7.94
CA SER A 307 10.26 17.47 -7.28
C SER A 307 11.65 18.03 -7.07
N TYR A 308 11.74 19.35 -7.12
CA TYR A 308 12.92 20.12 -6.83
C TYR A 308 12.52 21.36 -6.01
N SER A 309 13.31 21.69 -5.00
CA SER A 309 13.09 22.87 -4.18
C SER A 309 14.41 23.53 -3.81
N SER A 310 14.40 24.86 -3.81
CA SER A 310 15.50 25.69 -3.35
C SER A 310 14.99 26.57 -2.21
N ARG A 311 15.45 26.31 -0.98
CA ARG A 311 14.97 26.97 0.24
C ARG A 311 16.05 27.82 0.88
N LYS A 312 15.74 29.08 1.12
CA LYS A 312 16.58 30.02 1.88
C LYS A 312 16.09 30.06 3.31
N TYR A 313 16.97 29.77 4.26
CA TYR A 313 16.69 29.85 5.69
C TYR A 313 17.50 31.00 6.30
N GLY A 314 17.10 31.47 7.49
CA GLY A 314 17.78 32.58 8.16
C GLY A 314 17.29 33.97 7.73
N ILE A 315 18.05 34.99 8.15
CA ILE A 315 17.80 36.41 7.85
C ILE A 315 18.72 36.87 6.73
N GLU A 316 18.29 37.86 5.96
CA GLU A 316 19.09 38.45 4.89
C GLU A 316 20.42 38.97 5.43
N GLY A 317 21.53 38.61 4.78
CA GLY A 317 22.90 38.89 5.25
C GLY A 317 23.56 37.77 6.08
N THR A 318 22.87 36.66 6.33
CA THR A 318 23.50 35.46 6.94
C THR A 318 23.98 34.46 5.88
N PRO A 319 25.07 33.70 6.13
CA PRO A 319 25.54 32.66 5.21
C PRO A 319 24.47 31.63 4.85
N GLU A 320 23.54 31.35 5.76
CA GLU A 320 22.41 30.43 5.57
C GLU A 320 21.38 30.96 4.57
N PHE A 321 21.20 32.28 4.48
CA PHE A 321 20.31 32.92 3.51
C PHE A 321 20.96 33.02 2.13
N GLU A 322 22.27 33.25 2.09
CA GLU A 322 23.07 33.31 0.86
C GLU A 322 23.24 31.94 0.19
N ASN A 323 23.28 30.85 0.98
CA ASN A 323 23.46 29.49 0.49
C ASN A 323 22.15 28.66 0.60
N PRO A 324 21.25 28.76 -0.39
CA PRO A 324 19.98 28.02 -0.34
C PRO A 324 20.20 26.51 -0.33
N THR A 325 19.41 25.83 0.51
CA THR A 325 19.35 24.38 0.54
C THR A 325 18.58 23.86 -0.67
N LYS A 326 19.24 23.06 -1.50
CA LYS A 326 18.68 22.48 -2.73
C LYS A 326 18.34 21.03 -2.50
N ASP A 327 17.07 20.71 -2.62
CA ASP A 327 16.54 19.36 -2.43
C ASP A 327 15.85 18.86 -3.69
N PHE A 328 16.01 17.57 -3.98
CA PHE A 328 15.26 16.90 -5.05
C PHE A 328 14.67 15.58 -4.56
N GLN A 329 13.57 15.17 -5.19
CA GLN A 329 12.95 13.87 -4.97
C GLN A 329 12.53 13.26 -6.30
N ILE A 330 12.80 11.97 -6.45
CA ILE A 330 12.39 11.15 -7.57
C ILE A 330 11.59 9.99 -7.01
N ARG A 331 10.35 9.85 -7.49
CA ARG A 331 9.52 8.67 -7.26
C ARG A 331 9.05 8.13 -8.59
N TRP A 332 9.29 6.87 -8.85
CA TRP A 332 8.77 6.20 -10.03
C TRP A 332 8.21 4.85 -9.64
N SER A 333 6.91 4.67 -9.87
CA SER A 333 6.28 3.36 -9.80
C SER A 333 5.91 2.90 -11.22
N HIS A 334 6.11 1.62 -11.48
CA HIS A 334 5.69 0.94 -12.69
C HIS A 334 5.33 -0.50 -12.35
N GLN A 335 4.18 -0.94 -12.85
CA GLN A 335 3.78 -2.33 -12.80
C GLN A 335 3.27 -2.74 -14.18
N GLN A 336 3.93 -3.74 -14.76
CA GLN A 336 3.43 -4.41 -15.94
C GLN A 336 2.28 -5.36 -15.53
N ASN A 337 1.23 -5.43 -16.34
CA ASN A 337 0.21 -6.45 -16.15
C ASN A 337 0.80 -7.82 -16.56
N PRO A 338 0.79 -8.84 -15.68
CA PRO A 338 1.34 -10.16 -16.01
C PRO A 338 0.71 -10.82 -17.24
N ASN A 339 -0.54 -10.48 -17.56
CA ASN A 339 -1.25 -10.99 -18.73
C ASN A 339 -0.79 -10.32 -20.05
N ALA A 340 -0.07 -9.21 -20.00
CA ALA A 340 0.44 -8.53 -21.19
C ALA A 340 1.52 -9.37 -21.89
N HIS A 341 2.38 -10.02 -21.09
CA HIS A 341 3.41 -10.96 -21.54
C HIS A 341 3.54 -12.09 -20.51
N PRO A 342 2.78 -13.18 -20.65
CA PRO A 342 2.85 -14.30 -19.72
C PRO A 342 4.28 -14.81 -19.53
N GLY A 343 4.65 -15.08 -18.28
CA GLY A 343 6.01 -15.50 -17.93
C GLY A 343 7.05 -14.37 -17.94
N THR A 344 6.67 -13.12 -18.22
CA THR A 344 7.55 -11.95 -18.08
C THR A 344 6.90 -10.92 -17.17
N ASN A 345 7.66 -10.39 -16.22
CA ASN A 345 7.20 -9.33 -15.34
C ASN A 345 8.28 -8.26 -15.19
N PHE A 346 7.89 -7.02 -15.47
CA PHE A 346 8.68 -5.82 -15.23
C PHE A 346 7.98 -4.93 -14.21
N SER A 347 8.73 -4.55 -13.17
CA SER A 347 8.24 -3.68 -12.11
C SER A 347 9.33 -2.70 -11.69
N ALA A 348 8.97 -1.45 -11.45
CA ALA A 348 9.86 -0.45 -10.89
C ALA A 348 9.21 0.21 -9.68
N SER A 349 9.99 0.40 -8.63
CA SER A 349 9.65 1.17 -7.44
C SER A 349 10.90 1.93 -7.05
N VAL A 350 11.11 3.09 -7.64
CA VAL A 350 12.25 3.98 -7.39
C VAL A 350 11.82 5.07 -6.43
N SER A 351 12.59 5.25 -5.36
CA SER A 351 12.51 6.37 -4.43
C SER A 351 13.91 6.84 -4.12
N ALA A 352 14.32 7.98 -4.66
CA ALA A 352 15.62 8.59 -4.43
C ALA A 352 15.44 10.07 -4.09
N ALA A 353 16.21 10.59 -3.15
CA ALA A 353 16.08 11.98 -2.74
C ALA A 353 17.37 12.50 -2.09
N THR A 354 17.50 13.82 -1.97
CA THR A 354 18.52 14.43 -1.11
C THR A 354 18.20 14.18 0.37
N ARG A 355 19.21 14.30 1.24
CA ARG A 355 19.08 14.14 2.69
C ARG A 355 18.02 15.07 3.30
N GLY A 356 17.88 16.28 2.75
CA GLY A 356 16.91 17.28 3.18
C GLY A 356 15.51 17.13 2.58
N ALA A 357 15.32 16.29 1.56
CA ALA A 357 14.09 16.26 0.76
C ALA A 357 12.80 15.91 1.51
N PHE A 358 12.91 15.36 2.72
CA PHE A 358 11.75 15.06 3.58
C PHE A 358 11.71 15.90 4.85
N ARG A 359 12.87 16.39 5.33
CA ARG A 359 12.98 17.18 6.58
C ARG A 359 12.77 18.67 6.34
N ASN A 360 13.20 19.15 5.18
CA ASN A 360 13.14 20.57 4.80
C ASN A 360 11.83 20.93 4.13
N VAL A 361 10.93 19.97 3.91
CA VAL A 361 9.62 20.25 3.31
C VAL A 361 8.73 20.84 4.40
N PRO A 362 8.06 21.97 4.13
CA PRO A 362 7.01 22.49 5.00
C PRO A 362 5.72 21.65 4.87
N ASP A 363 5.86 20.31 4.86
CA ASP A 363 4.77 19.34 4.83
C ASP A 363 4.69 18.62 6.18
N TYR A 364 3.47 18.38 6.64
CA TYR A 364 3.12 18.05 8.02
C TYR A 364 3.00 16.55 8.27
N SER A 365 3.46 15.75 7.31
CA SER A 365 3.43 14.30 7.42
C SER A 365 4.53 13.83 8.37
N TYR A 366 4.14 13.41 9.57
CA TYR A 366 5.03 12.73 10.53
C TYR A 366 5.84 11.61 9.86
N GLN A 367 5.17 10.83 9.00
CA GLN A 367 5.82 9.74 8.27
C GLN A 367 6.97 10.22 7.37
N SER A 368 6.80 11.37 6.71
CA SER A 368 7.86 11.98 5.89
C SER A 368 9.04 12.40 6.77
N LEU A 369 8.78 13.07 7.90
CA LEU A 369 9.82 13.57 8.81
C LEU A 369 10.68 12.46 9.43
N VAL A 370 10.06 11.31 9.76
CA VAL A 370 10.77 10.15 10.33
C VAL A 370 11.36 9.22 9.29
N THR A 371 11.15 9.48 7.99
CA THR A 371 11.74 8.67 6.92
C THR A 371 13.25 8.88 6.88
N SER A 372 14.00 7.86 7.30
CA SER A 372 15.47 7.84 7.23
C SER A 372 16.00 6.99 6.08
N GLN A 373 15.23 5.99 5.61
CA GLN A 373 15.67 5.04 4.60
C GLN A 373 14.87 5.17 3.31
N LEU A 374 15.56 5.27 2.18
CA LEU A 374 14.97 5.19 0.85
C LEU A 374 15.45 3.94 0.13
N ASN A 375 14.49 3.16 -0.37
CA ASN A 375 14.77 1.96 -1.14
C ASN A 375 14.19 2.10 -2.55
N SER A 376 14.98 1.69 -3.53
CA SER A 376 14.62 1.64 -4.93
C SER A 376 14.88 0.25 -5.48
N SER A 377 13.95 -0.26 -6.28
CA SER A 377 14.14 -1.50 -7.02
C SER A 377 13.58 -1.36 -8.43
N ILE A 378 14.37 -1.76 -9.43
CA ILE A 378 13.89 -1.97 -10.79
C ILE A 378 14.14 -3.44 -11.07
N SER A 379 13.07 -4.20 -11.30
CA SER A 379 13.13 -5.66 -11.40
C SER A 379 12.53 -6.12 -12.71
N TYR A 380 13.22 -7.04 -13.35
CA TYR A 380 12.76 -7.77 -14.52
C TYR A 380 12.90 -9.26 -14.24
N SER A 381 11.86 -10.02 -14.52
CA SER A 381 11.86 -11.47 -14.36
C SER A 381 11.25 -12.14 -15.57
N LYS A 382 11.82 -13.29 -15.94
CA LYS A 382 11.36 -14.15 -17.03
C LYS A 382 11.38 -15.60 -16.57
N THR A 383 10.23 -16.24 -16.66
CA THR A 383 10.03 -17.67 -16.49
C THR A 383 9.66 -18.23 -17.86
N TRP A 384 10.46 -19.18 -18.34
CA TRP A 384 10.21 -19.83 -19.61
C TRP A 384 9.25 -21.00 -19.38
N ALA A 385 8.02 -20.88 -19.90
CA ALA A 385 7.02 -21.92 -19.80
C ALA A 385 7.54 -23.26 -20.33
N ASN A 386 7.15 -24.37 -19.68
CA ASN A 386 7.59 -25.74 -19.99
C ASN A 386 9.09 -26.00 -19.84
N THR A 387 9.85 -25.08 -19.23
CA THR A 387 11.24 -25.31 -18.85
C THR A 387 11.41 -25.11 -17.34
N PRO A 388 12.44 -25.71 -16.71
CA PRO A 388 12.72 -25.50 -15.30
C PRO A 388 13.39 -24.15 -15.01
N PHE A 389 13.64 -23.31 -16.02
CA PHE A 389 14.49 -22.13 -15.88
C PHE A 389 13.71 -20.87 -15.51
N ASN A 390 14.32 -20.07 -14.63
CA ASN A 390 13.83 -18.78 -14.19
C ASN A 390 14.99 -17.79 -14.15
N LEU A 391 14.79 -16.61 -14.72
CA LEU A 391 15.74 -15.50 -14.69
C LEU A 391 15.08 -14.32 -13.97
N SER A 392 15.81 -13.72 -13.05
CA SER A 392 15.44 -12.44 -12.44
C SER A 392 16.66 -11.53 -12.39
N THR A 393 16.51 -10.31 -12.87
CA THR A 393 17.53 -9.26 -12.75
C THR A 393 16.92 -8.07 -12.03
N SER A 394 17.69 -7.46 -11.14
CA SER A 394 17.26 -6.30 -10.38
C SER A 394 18.37 -5.28 -10.24
N LEU A 395 17.99 -4.01 -10.34
CA LEU A 395 18.80 -2.87 -9.92
C LEU A 395 18.26 -2.44 -8.56
N ARG A 396 19.14 -2.35 -7.56
CA ARG A 396 18.75 -2.01 -6.19
C ARG A 396 19.48 -0.76 -5.76
N HIS A 397 18.78 0.13 -5.08
CA HIS A 397 19.39 1.28 -4.43
C HIS A 397 18.80 1.40 -3.02
N SER A 398 19.67 1.67 -2.06
CA SER A 398 19.35 1.79 -0.66
C SER A 398 20.14 2.96 -0.10
N GLN A 399 19.46 3.98 0.42
CA GLN A 399 20.07 5.21 0.91
C GLN A 399 19.57 5.51 2.31
N ASP A 400 20.51 5.77 3.22
CA ASP A 400 20.24 6.30 4.55
C ASP A 400 20.47 7.81 4.56
N LEU A 401 19.38 8.58 4.71
CA LEU A 401 19.39 10.03 4.72
C LEU A 401 20.07 10.62 5.97
N SER A 402 20.13 9.86 7.06
CA SER A 402 20.79 10.28 8.31
C SER A 402 22.30 10.25 8.16
N THR A 403 22.86 9.13 7.67
CA THR A 403 24.32 8.97 7.50
C THR A 403 24.83 9.45 6.15
N GLY A 404 23.96 9.67 5.17
CA GLY A 404 24.34 9.99 3.79
C GLY A 404 24.96 8.79 3.05
N THR A 405 24.82 7.58 3.58
CA THR A 405 25.35 6.38 2.96
C THR A 405 24.40 5.87 1.87
N VAL A 406 24.99 5.44 0.76
CA VAL A 406 24.30 4.96 -0.43
C VAL A 406 24.90 3.62 -0.83
N SER A 407 24.04 2.62 -0.95
CA SER A 407 24.34 1.30 -1.48
C SER A 407 23.60 1.09 -2.78
N ILE A 408 24.33 0.72 -3.82
CA ILE A 408 23.77 0.49 -5.15
C ILE A 408 24.21 -0.89 -5.65
N GLY A 409 23.24 -1.69 -6.09
CA GLY A 409 23.44 -2.98 -6.75
C GLY A 409 23.12 -2.90 -8.24
N LEU A 410 24.12 -2.96 -9.12
CA LEU A 410 23.98 -2.74 -10.57
C LEU A 410 24.83 -3.69 -11.43
N PRO A 411 24.24 -4.70 -12.09
CA PRO A 411 22.99 -5.39 -11.78
C PRO A 411 23.18 -6.52 -10.77
N SER A 412 22.08 -6.95 -10.16
CA SER A 412 21.95 -8.22 -9.44
C SER A 412 21.12 -9.19 -10.29
N LEU A 413 21.77 -10.22 -10.83
CA LEU A 413 21.18 -11.24 -11.68
C LEU A 413 21.10 -12.55 -10.90
N THR A 414 19.95 -13.20 -10.96
CA THR A 414 19.72 -14.55 -10.45
C THR A 414 19.12 -15.40 -11.55
N PHE A 415 19.77 -16.50 -11.86
CA PHE A 415 19.28 -17.51 -12.79
C PHE A 415 19.14 -18.82 -12.01
N SER A 416 17.97 -19.42 -12.02
CA SER A 416 17.69 -20.62 -11.24
C SER A 416 16.97 -21.67 -12.07
N MET A 417 17.22 -22.92 -11.73
CA MET A 417 16.58 -24.10 -12.28
C MET A 417 15.75 -24.74 -11.17
N THR A 418 14.45 -24.95 -11.40
CA THR A 418 13.60 -25.71 -10.49
C THR A 418 14.19 -27.10 -10.31
N THR A 419 14.21 -27.56 -9.06
CA THR A 419 14.74 -28.88 -8.72
C THR A 419 14.02 -29.96 -9.52
N LEU A 420 14.80 -30.81 -10.17
CA LEU A 420 14.30 -31.94 -10.95
C LEU A 420 14.95 -33.23 -10.49
N ASN A 421 14.27 -34.35 -10.73
CA ASN A 421 14.80 -35.68 -10.47
C ASN A 421 15.42 -36.23 -11.76
N PRO A 422 16.73 -36.05 -12.02
CA PRO A 422 17.30 -36.32 -13.33
C PRO A 422 17.24 -37.80 -13.74
N PHE A 423 17.12 -38.71 -12.77
CA PHE A 423 17.04 -40.15 -13.01
C PHE A 423 15.60 -40.69 -13.01
N ASP A 424 14.60 -39.82 -12.82
CA ASP A 424 13.20 -40.20 -12.84
C ASP A 424 12.59 -40.02 -14.23
N SER A 425 11.76 -40.98 -14.66
CA SER A 425 11.08 -40.91 -15.95
C SER A 425 9.70 -40.28 -15.80
N LYS A 426 9.27 -39.48 -16.78
CA LYS A 426 7.91 -38.91 -16.81
C LYS A 426 6.84 -39.98 -16.92
N ASP A 427 7.15 -41.09 -17.60
CA ASP A 427 6.21 -42.21 -17.84
C ASP A 427 6.45 -43.36 -16.85
N ARG A 428 6.89 -43.07 -15.62
CA ARG A 428 7.22 -44.10 -14.64
C ARG A 428 5.98 -44.91 -14.25
N VAL A 429 6.09 -46.23 -14.35
CA VAL A 429 5.16 -47.20 -13.78
C VAL A 429 5.76 -47.77 -12.49
N GLY A 430 5.01 -47.69 -11.38
CA GLY A 430 5.41 -48.21 -10.07
C GLY A 430 6.05 -47.18 -9.11
N GLU A 431 6.49 -47.67 -7.95
CA GLU A 431 7.11 -46.83 -6.91
C GLU A 431 8.48 -46.29 -7.33
N GLN A 432 8.78 -45.06 -6.89
CA GLN A 432 10.06 -44.40 -7.16
C GLN A 432 11.22 -45.11 -6.44
N LYS A 433 12.19 -45.60 -7.21
CA LYS A 433 13.43 -46.20 -6.70
C LYS A 433 14.30 -45.13 -6.02
N TRP A 434 15.22 -45.55 -5.14
CA TRP A 434 16.04 -44.64 -4.34
C TRP A 434 16.83 -43.63 -5.19
N TYR A 435 17.46 -44.07 -6.29
CA TYR A 435 18.24 -43.20 -7.17
C TYR A 435 17.36 -42.21 -7.96
N GLN A 436 16.11 -42.57 -8.20
CA GLN A 436 15.13 -41.68 -8.85
C GLN A 436 14.67 -40.56 -7.92
N ARG A 437 14.88 -40.69 -6.60
CA ARG A 437 14.58 -39.65 -5.59
C ARG A 437 15.68 -38.59 -5.45
N ILE A 438 16.82 -38.78 -6.13
CA ILE A 438 17.88 -37.78 -6.18
C ILE A 438 17.33 -36.56 -6.91
N ALA A 439 17.38 -35.42 -6.25
CA ALA A 439 16.82 -34.16 -6.70
C ALA A 439 17.97 -33.16 -6.85
N VAL A 440 18.12 -32.58 -8.05
CA VAL A 440 19.22 -31.66 -8.39
C VAL A 440 18.63 -30.29 -8.75
N GLY A 441 19.09 -29.26 -8.07
CA GLY A 441 18.81 -27.87 -8.43
C GLY A 441 20.06 -27.16 -8.99
N TYR A 442 19.85 -25.97 -9.56
CA TYR A 442 20.94 -25.06 -9.92
C TYR A 442 20.51 -23.63 -9.67
N ALA A 443 21.39 -22.83 -9.07
CA ALA A 443 21.19 -21.39 -8.94
C ALA A 443 22.50 -20.65 -9.20
N LEU A 444 22.46 -19.68 -10.10
CA LEU A 444 23.53 -18.73 -10.38
C LEU A 444 23.10 -17.36 -9.88
N ARG A 445 23.95 -16.68 -9.12
CA ARG A 445 23.75 -15.32 -8.65
C ARG A 445 24.96 -14.47 -9.02
N ALA A 446 24.78 -13.49 -9.89
CA ALA A 446 25.81 -12.53 -10.28
C ALA A 446 25.44 -11.16 -9.74
N ASP A 447 26.24 -10.64 -8.81
CA ASP A 447 25.98 -9.36 -8.17
C ASP A 447 27.15 -8.40 -8.34
N ASN A 448 26.79 -7.12 -8.48
CA ASN A 448 27.72 -6.00 -8.49
C ASN A 448 27.21 -4.97 -7.49
N GLN A 449 28.06 -4.57 -6.54
CA GLN A 449 27.68 -3.65 -5.47
C GLN A 449 28.72 -2.55 -5.28
N ILE A 450 28.23 -1.34 -5.04
CA ILE A 450 29.00 -0.19 -4.60
C ILE A 450 28.38 0.38 -3.32
N ASN A 451 29.20 0.62 -2.31
CA ASN A 451 28.80 1.26 -1.06
C ASN A 451 29.66 2.50 -0.88
N THR A 452 29.03 3.66 -0.75
CA THR A 452 29.72 4.96 -0.67
C THR A 452 28.85 5.99 0.03
N PHE A 453 29.38 7.19 0.27
CA PHE A 453 28.57 8.37 0.59
C PHE A 453 27.96 8.97 -0.69
N ASP A 454 26.78 9.56 -0.57
CA ASP A 454 26.06 10.26 -1.64
C ASP A 454 26.92 11.31 -2.36
N SER A 455 27.72 12.07 -1.60
CA SER A 455 28.66 13.10 -2.09
C SER A 455 29.84 12.56 -2.90
N LEU A 456 30.11 11.26 -2.80
CA LEU A 456 31.17 10.56 -3.53
C LEU A 456 30.63 9.63 -4.62
N LEU A 457 29.31 9.52 -4.73
CA LEU A 457 28.65 8.71 -5.75
C LEU A 457 29.00 9.26 -7.13
N PHE A 458 29.29 8.36 -8.08
CA PHE A 458 29.75 8.67 -9.45
C PHE A 458 31.11 9.36 -9.58
N LYS A 459 31.88 9.56 -8.49
CA LYS A 459 33.29 9.95 -8.59
C LYS A 459 34.15 8.77 -9.04
N LYS A 460 35.19 9.06 -9.83
CA LYS A 460 36.08 8.03 -10.42
C LYS A 460 36.71 7.12 -9.35
N GLN A 461 37.11 7.71 -8.22
CA GLN A 461 37.73 6.99 -7.09
C GLN A 461 36.79 5.90 -6.55
N THR A 462 35.51 6.22 -6.41
CA THR A 462 34.48 5.31 -5.89
C THR A 462 34.07 4.25 -6.92
N LEU A 463 34.02 4.60 -8.21
CA LEU A 463 33.70 3.66 -9.28
C LEU A 463 34.74 2.54 -9.40
N ASN A 464 36.00 2.80 -9.04
CA ASN A 464 37.05 1.78 -8.99
C ASN A 464 36.90 0.82 -7.79
N GLN A 465 35.98 1.08 -6.87
CA GLN A 465 35.71 0.25 -5.68
C GLN A 465 34.47 -0.65 -5.84
N ILE A 466 33.94 -0.78 -7.06
CA ILE A 466 32.84 -1.69 -7.35
C ILE A 466 33.28 -3.13 -7.02
N ARG A 467 32.45 -3.84 -6.26
CA ARG A 467 32.66 -5.25 -5.94
C ARG A 467 31.74 -6.11 -6.77
N SER A 468 32.34 -7.02 -7.54
CA SER A 468 31.65 -7.92 -8.45
C SER A 468 31.94 -9.37 -8.09
N GLY A 469 30.92 -10.23 -8.18
CA GLY A 469 31.09 -11.67 -8.02
C GLY A 469 29.98 -12.45 -8.70
N ILE A 470 30.27 -13.72 -9.02
CA ILE A 470 29.28 -14.71 -9.47
C ILE A 470 29.31 -15.90 -8.51
N SER A 471 28.16 -16.37 -8.04
CA SER A 471 28.03 -17.53 -7.15
C SER A 471 27.16 -18.58 -7.83
N HIS A 472 27.65 -19.82 -7.88
CA HIS A 472 26.97 -20.98 -8.43
C HIS A 472 26.67 -21.95 -7.30
N ASN A 473 25.40 -22.29 -7.10
CA ASN A 473 24.95 -23.22 -6.07
C ASN A 473 24.23 -24.41 -6.72
N ILE A 474 24.74 -25.62 -6.44
CA ILE A 474 24.23 -26.89 -6.93
C ILE A 474 23.79 -27.71 -5.71
N PRO A 475 22.53 -27.57 -5.25
CA PRO A 475 22.00 -28.41 -4.19
C PRO A 475 21.56 -29.75 -4.77
N ILE A 476 22.12 -30.83 -4.22
CA ILE A 476 21.75 -32.21 -4.50
C ILE A 476 21.12 -32.75 -3.21
N SER A 477 19.93 -33.31 -3.29
CA SER A 477 19.26 -33.87 -2.12
C SER A 477 18.55 -35.17 -2.44
N MET A 478 18.36 -36.00 -1.43
CA MET A 478 17.58 -37.22 -1.52
C MET A 478 16.81 -37.39 -0.21
N SER A 479 15.52 -37.69 -0.29
CA SER A 479 14.70 -37.95 0.90
C SER A 479 13.98 -39.29 0.77
N SER A 480 13.87 -40.01 1.88
CA SER A 480 13.23 -41.32 1.94
C SER A 480 12.65 -41.60 3.32
N LYS A 481 11.55 -42.35 3.37
CA LYS A 481 11.04 -42.91 4.62
C LYS A 481 11.73 -44.23 4.90
N VAL A 482 12.37 -44.34 6.06
CA VAL A 482 13.01 -45.54 6.57
C VAL A 482 12.11 -46.13 7.65
N LEU A 483 11.83 -47.43 7.59
CA LEU A 483 10.95 -48.15 8.53
C LEU A 483 9.56 -47.51 8.72
N LYS A 484 9.04 -46.77 7.73
CA LYS A 484 7.76 -46.02 7.74
C LYS A 484 7.67 -44.83 8.73
N TYR A 485 8.45 -44.82 9.81
CA TYR A 485 8.37 -43.82 10.88
C TYR A 485 9.47 -42.76 10.86
N PHE A 486 10.59 -43.03 10.19
CA PHE A 486 11.73 -42.12 10.16
C PHE A 486 11.87 -41.48 8.79
N GLN A 487 11.91 -40.15 8.76
CA GLN A 487 12.23 -39.40 7.56
C GLN A 487 13.74 -39.20 7.52
N PHE A 488 14.40 -39.88 6.56
CA PHE A 488 15.82 -39.74 6.31
C PHE A 488 16.06 -38.85 5.08
N SER A 489 16.79 -37.76 5.27
CA SER A 489 17.09 -36.77 4.24
C SER A 489 18.59 -36.56 4.14
N GLN A 490 19.15 -36.73 2.96
CA GLN A 490 20.57 -36.53 2.65
C GLN A 490 20.72 -35.31 1.74
N ASN A 491 21.79 -34.54 1.91
CA ASN A 491 22.06 -33.37 1.10
C ASN A 491 23.56 -33.20 0.83
N ILE A 492 23.90 -32.83 -0.39
CA ILE A 492 25.23 -32.37 -0.79
C ILE A 492 25.01 -31.01 -1.43
N ASN A 493 25.69 -29.99 -0.93
CA ASN A 493 25.65 -28.66 -1.53
C ASN A 493 27.03 -28.30 -2.02
N TYR A 494 27.16 -28.09 -3.34
CA TYR A 494 28.37 -27.55 -3.96
C TYR A 494 28.14 -26.08 -4.30
N ASN A 495 28.99 -25.21 -3.79
CA ASN A 495 28.98 -23.78 -4.04
C ASN A 495 30.30 -23.36 -4.69
N GLU A 496 30.24 -22.58 -5.77
CA GLU A 496 31.41 -22.04 -6.44
C GLU A 496 31.25 -20.55 -6.70
N ASN A 497 32.15 -19.76 -6.12
CA ASN A 497 32.18 -18.31 -6.23
C ASN A 497 33.32 -17.88 -7.16
N TRP A 498 32.99 -17.06 -8.16
CA TRP A 498 33.94 -16.41 -9.06
C TRP A 498 34.07 -14.93 -8.71
N TYR A 499 35.31 -14.47 -8.67
CA TYR A 499 35.69 -13.11 -8.32
C TYR A 499 36.62 -12.53 -9.38
N PHE A 500 36.49 -11.24 -9.61
CA PHE A 500 37.34 -10.48 -10.56
C PHE A 500 38.41 -9.64 -9.84
N GLN A 501 38.45 -9.73 -8.51
CA GLN A 501 39.46 -9.11 -7.67
C GLN A 501 39.68 -9.98 -6.42
N SER A 502 40.88 -9.88 -5.86
CA SER A 502 41.28 -10.49 -4.59
C SER A 502 42.02 -9.46 -3.74
N ILE A 503 42.16 -9.72 -2.45
CA ILE A 503 42.99 -8.87 -1.59
C ILE A 503 44.38 -9.47 -1.40
N ARG A 504 45.38 -8.59 -1.25
CA ARG A 504 46.71 -8.92 -0.77
C ARG A 504 46.97 -8.09 0.48
N LYS A 505 47.38 -8.75 1.56
CA LYS A 505 47.79 -8.06 2.79
C LYS A 505 49.32 -7.98 2.83
N THR A 506 49.84 -6.77 3.03
CA THR A 506 51.27 -6.52 3.17
C THR A 506 51.53 -5.88 4.52
N TYR A 507 52.53 -6.39 5.23
CA TYR A 507 52.98 -5.81 6.49
C TYR A 507 53.80 -4.54 6.25
N LEU A 508 53.46 -3.48 6.97
CA LEU A 508 54.18 -2.21 6.96
C LEU A 508 54.56 -1.84 8.40
N ALA A 509 55.86 -1.74 8.66
CA ALA A 509 56.39 -1.13 9.87
C ALA A 509 56.53 0.38 9.65
N ARG A 510 55.71 1.19 10.34
CA ARG A 510 55.81 2.66 10.25
C ARG A 510 56.60 3.21 11.44
N PRO A 511 57.69 3.98 11.23
CA PRO A 511 58.35 4.71 12.31
C PRO A 511 57.40 5.75 12.92
N THR A 512 57.42 5.90 14.24
CA THR A 512 56.68 6.90 15.02
C THR A 512 57.63 7.54 16.05
N LEU A 513 57.29 8.72 16.56
CA LEU A 513 58.10 9.46 17.55
C LEU A 513 58.42 8.67 18.83
N THR A 514 57.68 7.60 19.13
CA THR A 514 57.85 6.75 20.31
C THR A 514 58.17 5.28 19.99
N GLY A 515 58.55 4.95 18.75
CA GLY A 515 58.91 3.59 18.34
C GLY A 515 58.39 3.22 16.93
N THR A 516 58.10 1.95 16.68
CA THR A 516 57.55 1.45 15.40
C THR A 516 56.10 0.98 15.58
N LYS A 517 55.18 1.46 14.73
CA LYS A 517 53.77 1.04 14.73
C LYS A 517 53.54 0.02 13.61
N ASP A 518 53.17 -1.18 14.02
CA ASP A 518 52.79 -2.27 13.11
C ASP A 518 51.46 -1.95 12.42
N SER A 519 51.42 -2.08 11.09
CA SER A 519 50.21 -1.86 10.29
C SER A 519 50.13 -2.84 9.13
N LEU A 520 48.90 -3.19 8.72
CA LEU A 520 48.64 -4.02 7.54
C LEU A 520 48.06 -3.14 6.44
N ALA A 521 48.73 -3.08 5.30
CA ALA A 521 48.14 -2.54 4.07
C ALA A 521 47.32 -3.62 3.38
N ILE A 522 46.12 -3.26 2.90
CA ILE A 522 45.24 -4.16 2.15
C ILE A 522 45.14 -3.60 0.73
N ASP A 523 45.79 -4.29 -0.21
CA ASP A 523 45.76 -3.94 -1.63
C ASP A 523 44.70 -4.78 -2.34
N THR A 524 43.94 -4.15 -3.24
CA THR A 524 42.98 -4.86 -4.10
C THR A 524 43.68 -5.22 -5.41
N VAL A 525 43.91 -6.52 -5.62
CA VAL A 525 44.55 -7.08 -6.81
C VAL A 525 43.47 -7.49 -7.81
N GLN A 526 43.44 -6.85 -8.97
CA GLN A 526 42.54 -7.21 -10.06
C GLN A 526 42.95 -8.54 -10.69
N GLY A 527 41.97 -9.40 -11.00
CA GLY A 527 42.21 -10.69 -11.64
C GLY A 527 41.15 -11.72 -11.31
N PHE A 528 40.98 -12.69 -12.22
CA PHE A 528 40.02 -13.78 -12.01
C PHE A 528 40.52 -14.75 -10.94
N ARG A 529 39.65 -15.06 -9.97
CA ARG A 529 39.86 -16.06 -8.93
C ARG A 529 38.56 -16.81 -8.71
N ARG A 530 38.64 -18.12 -8.45
CA ARG A 530 37.48 -18.96 -8.14
C ARG A 530 37.67 -19.63 -6.78
N ALA A 531 36.58 -19.80 -6.06
CA ALA A 531 36.55 -20.42 -4.74
C ALA A 531 35.38 -21.39 -4.66
N ALA A 532 35.67 -22.69 -4.55
CA ALA A 532 34.67 -23.73 -4.44
C ALA A 532 34.63 -24.28 -3.02
N ASP A 533 33.43 -24.43 -2.47
CA ASP A 533 33.17 -25.07 -1.20
C ASP A 533 32.04 -26.09 -1.33
N TYR A 534 32.08 -27.10 -0.49
CA TYR A 534 31.06 -28.14 -0.47
C TYR A 534 30.80 -28.60 0.95
N ASN A 535 29.54 -28.96 1.21
CA ASN A 535 29.12 -29.59 2.45
C ASN A 535 28.29 -30.84 2.15
N VAL A 536 28.40 -31.81 3.05
CA VAL A 536 27.63 -33.07 3.00
C VAL A 536 26.88 -33.19 4.31
N GLY A 537 25.59 -33.50 4.25
CA GLY A 537 24.76 -33.66 5.41
C GLY A 537 23.76 -34.79 5.26
N GLY A 538 23.26 -35.24 6.41
CA GLY A 538 22.15 -36.17 6.49
C GLY A 538 21.39 -35.94 7.78
N SER A 539 20.08 -36.09 7.74
CA SER A 539 19.19 -35.88 8.89
C SER A 539 18.15 -36.97 8.99
N LEU A 540 17.83 -37.35 10.21
CA LEU A 540 16.81 -38.30 10.60
C LEU A 540 15.83 -37.58 11.52
N SER A 541 14.54 -37.63 11.19
CA SER A 541 13.49 -37.08 12.03
C SER A 541 12.32 -38.04 12.15
N THR A 542 11.59 -37.96 13.26
CA THR A 542 10.36 -38.74 13.49
C THR A 542 9.35 -37.92 14.28
N LYS A 543 8.08 -38.32 14.28
CA LYS A 543 7.02 -37.66 15.06
C LYS A 543 6.47 -38.64 16.09
N ILE A 544 6.57 -38.26 17.36
CA ILE A 544 6.07 -39.00 18.50
C ILE A 544 4.82 -38.28 19.00
N TYR A 545 3.72 -39.01 19.12
CA TYR A 545 2.44 -38.48 19.57
C TYR A 545 2.13 -38.98 20.98
N GLY A 546 1.98 -38.06 21.94
CA GLY A 546 1.48 -38.32 23.28
C GLY A 546 0.10 -37.67 23.49
N GLN A 547 -0.84 -38.39 24.10
CA GLN A 547 -2.13 -37.81 24.50
C GLN A 547 -2.53 -38.33 25.87
N VAL A 548 -2.78 -37.41 26.81
CA VAL A 548 -3.30 -37.70 28.14
C VAL A 548 -4.74 -37.24 28.20
N ASN A 549 -5.66 -38.16 28.50
CA ASN A 549 -7.10 -37.87 28.62
C ASN A 549 -7.50 -37.72 30.10
N PHE A 550 -8.28 -36.70 30.41
CA PHE A 550 -8.78 -36.41 31.75
C PHE A 550 -10.26 -36.78 31.84
N LYS A 551 -10.62 -37.62 32.82
CA LYS A 551 -12.00 -38.10 33.00
C LYS A 551 -12.89 -37.11 33.77
N LYS A 552 -12.30 -36.21 34.57
CA LYS A 552 -13.01 -35.21 35.39
C LYS A 552 -12.53 -33.80 35.06
N GLY A 553 -13.47 -32.84 35.02
CA GLY A 553 -13.19 -31.42 34.78
C GLY A 553 -13.51 -30.91 33.37
N LYS A 554 -13.27 -29.61 33.15
CA LYS A 554 -13.46 -28.94 31.85
C LYS A 554 -12.35 -29.27 30.85
N LEU A 555 -11.17 -29.68 31.31
CA LEU A 555 -10.10 -30.17 30.48
C LEU A 555 -10.37 -31.64 30.11
N VAL A 556 -10.41 -31.95 28.82
CA VAL A 556 -10.72 -33.28 28.27
C VAL A 556 -9.44 -34.03 27.93
N ALA A 557 -8.48 -33.37 27.29
CA ALA A 557 -7.23 -33.98 26.91
C ALA A 557 -6.13 -32.94 26.74
N ILE A 558 -4.89 -33.35 27.00
CA ILE A 558 -3.67 -32.66 26.56
C ILE A 558 -3.00 -33.57 25.54
N ARG A 559 -2.72 -33.04 24.35
CA ARG A 559 -1.93 -33.75 23.32
C ARG A 559 -0.62 -33.02 23.10
N HIS A 560 0.45 -33.78 23.11
CA HIS A 560 1.81 -33.33 22.86
C HIS A 560 2.35 -34.06 21.63
N ILE A 561 2.82 -33.30 20.65
CA ILE A 561 3.50 -33.81 19.47
C ILE A 561 4.96 -33.43 19.63
N LEU A 562 5.83 -34.43 19.63
CA LEU A 562 7.28 -34.28 19.77
C LEU A 562 7.94 -34.69 18.45
N THR A 563 8.69 -33.78 17.83
CA THR A 563 9.43 -34.05 16.59
C THR A 563 10.92 -33.91 16.86
N PRO A 564 11.60 -34.98 17.35
CA PRO A 564 13.05 -34.98 17.43
C PRO A 564 13.67 -35.03 16.02
N ASN A 565 14.74 -34.26 15.83
CA ASN A 565 15.59 -34.34 14.66
C ASN A 565 17.07 -34.45 15.05
N ILE A 566 17.78 -35.37 14.41
CA ILE A 566 19.23 -35.52 14.55
C ILE A 566 19.80 -35.50 13.14
N GLY A 567 20.83 -34.71 12.89
CA GLY A 567 21.52 -34.72 11.61
C GLY A 567 23.01 -34.54 11.75
N PHE A 568 23.77 -35.12 10.84
CA PHE A 568 25.20 -34.85 10.72
C PHE A 568 25.42 -33.82 9.61
N SER A 569 26.43 -32.96 9.76
CA SER A 569 26.95 -32.17 8.65
C SER A 569 28.48 -32.16 8.69
N TYR A 570 29.08 -32.36 7.53
CA TYR A 570 30.51 -32.37 7.31
C TYR A 570 30.90 -31.31 6.29
N ARG A 571 31.95 -30.57 6.62
CA ARG A 571 32.59 -29.58 5.77
C ARG A 571 34.11 -29.76 5.88
N PRO A 572 34.83 -29.99 4.78
CA PRO A 572 36.29 -30.04 4.78
C PRO A 572 36.92 -28.70 5.18
N ASP A 573 38.21 -28.77 5.50
CA ASP A 573 39.02 -27.57 5.72
C ASP A 573 39.48 -26.96 4.38
N PHE A 574 38.84 -25.88 3.98
CA PHE A 574 39.19 -25.10 2.79
C PHE A 574 40.36 -24.13 3.02
N GLY A 575 40.89 -24.07 4.25
CA GLY A 575 42.10 -23.33 4.60
C GLY A 575 43.40 -23.99 4.15
N LYS A 576 43.35 -25.27 3.73
CA LYS A 576 44.53 -26.00 3.30
C LYS A 576 45.21 -25.34 2.08
N PRO A 577 46.55 -25.27 2.03
CA PRO A 577 47.28 -24.68 0.91
C PRO A 577 46.92 -25.25 -0.47
N SER A 578 46.49 -26.52 -0.54
CA SER A 578 46.04 -27.18 -1.77
C SER A 578 44.89 -26.47 -2.48
N TYR A 579 44.05 -25.73 -1.74
CA TYR A 579 42.94 -24.98 -2.32
C TYR A 579 43.32 -23.57 -2.79
N GLY A 580 44.39 -22.98 -2.24
CA GLY A 580 44.86 -21.65 -2.61
C GLY A 580 43.93 -20.48 -2.21
N TYR A 581 43.02 -20.68 -1.24
CA TYR A 581 42.07 -19.64 -0.80
C TYR A 581 42.59 -18.76 0.35
N TYR A 582 43.66 -19.21 1.01
CA TYR A 582 44.28 -18.54 2.14
C TYR A 582 45.74 -18.25 1.84
N ASP A 583 46.18 -17.08 2.30
CA ASP A 583 47.57 -16.64 2.27
C ASP A 583 47.98 -16.21 3.69
N SER A 584 49.27 -16.05 3.95
CA SER A 584 49.80 -15.69 5.26
C SER A 584 50.52 -14.35 5.20
N VAL A 585 50.20 -13.45 6.14
CA VAL A 585 50.87 -12.16 6.29
C VAL A 585 51.56 -12.08 7.64
N LYS A 586 52.74 -11.45 7.71
CA LYS A 586 53.37 -11.10 8.98
C LYS A 586 52.53 -10.04 9.68
N VAL A 587 52.28 -10.18 10.98
CA VAL A 587 51.46 -9.21 11.74
C VAL A 587 52.24 -8.36 12.71
N ASP A 588 53.49 -8.74 12.99
CA ASP A 588 54.38 -8.02 13.89
C ASP A 588 55.85 -8.20 13.48
N GLN A 589 56.72 -7.40 14.13
CA GLN A 589 58.17 -7.44 13.96
C GLN A 589 58.79 -8.75 14.45
N TYR A 590 58.10 -9.46 15.35
CA TYR A 590 58.50 -10.76 15.88
C TYR A 590 58.25 -11.91 14.87
N GLY A 591 57.70 -11.61 13.69
CA GLY A 591 57.54 -12.56 12.60
C GLY A 591 56.34 -13.49 12.75
N ARG A 592 55.40 -13.20 13.66
CA ARG A 592 54.16 -13.95 13.77
C ARG A 592 53.37 -13.82 12.47
N LYS A 593 52.92 -14.94 11.93
CA LYS A 593 52.11 -14.99 10.71
C LYS A 593 50.64 -15.19 11.06
N GLN A 594 49.78 -14.47 10.36
CA GLN A 594 48.34 -14.66 10.41
C GLN A 594 47.84 -15.09 9.02
N ALA A 595 47.07 -16.17 8.98
CA ALA A 595 46.37 -16.58 7.77
C ALA A 595 45.18 -15.65 7.50
N TYR A 596 45.01 -15.23 6.26
CA TYR A 596 43.88 -14.43 5.81
C TYR A 596 43.31 -15.03 4.52
N SER A 597 42.00 -14.90 4.30
CA SER A 597 41.41 -15.31 3.04
C SER A 597 41.66 -14.21 2.01
N ILE A 598 42.08 -14.60 0.80
CA ILE A 598 42.22 -13.66 -0.33
C ILE A 598 40.86 -13.08 -0.79
N PHE A 599 39.75 -13.54 -0.20
CA PHE A 599 38.37 -13.16 -0.49
C PHE A 599 37.66 -12.40 0.66
N GLU A 600 38.36 -11.99 1.73
CA GLU A 600 37.77 -11.38 2.95
C GLU A 600 36.89 -10.14 2.68
N ASN A 601 37.17 -9.39 1.61
CA ASN A 601 36.40 -8.20 1.19
C ASN A 601 35.53 -8.43 -0.07
N SER A 602 35.50 -9.67 -0.59
CA SER A 602 34.74 -10.04 -1.77
C SER A 602 33.24 -10.21 -1.45
N LEU A 603 32.40 -10.11 -2.49
CA LEU A 603 30.96 -9.97 -2.32
C LEU A 603 30.26 -11.18 -1.66
N PHE A 604 30.67 -12.41 -1.99
CA PHE A 604 30.11 -13.64 -1.40
C PHE A 604 31.03 -14.28 -0.34
N GLY A 605 32.12 -13.61 0.03
CA GLY A 605 33.13 -14.14 0.95
C GLY A 605 33.91 -15.36 0.43
N GLY A 606 34.93 -15.75 1.17
CA GLY A 606 35.70 -16.96 0.89
C GLY A 606 35.11 -18.20 1.57
N PRO A 607 35.41 -19.41 1.07
CA PRO A 607 35.28 -20.63 1.85
C PRO A 607 35.99 -20.46 3.19
N GLY A 608 35.25 -20.57 4.30
CA GLY A 608 35.83 -20.49 5.65
C GLY A 608 36.89 -21.57 5.93
N ASN A 609 37.88 -21.18 6.74
CA ASN A 609 38.96 -22.00 7.28
C ASN A 609 38.45 -22.98 8.34
N GLY A 610 39.06 -24.15 8.42
CA GLY A 610 38.80 -25.15 9.45
C GLY A 610 37.86 -26.25 8.98
N LYS A 611 38.13 -27.46 9.48
CA LYS A 611 37.27 -28.63 9.30
C LYS A 611 36.06 -28.49 10.23
N SER A 612 34.87 -28.83 9.75
CA SER A 612 33.68 -28.97 10.60
C SER A 612 33.05 -30.35 10.40
N ALA A 613 32.77 -31.03 11.51
CA ALA A 613 32.07 -32.30 11.56
C ALA A 613 31.17 -32.25 12.78
N GLN A 614 29.89 -31.94 12.58
CA GLN A 614 28.96 -31.68 13.67
C GLN A 614 27.73 -32.57 13.59
N ILE A 615 27.26 -33.02 14.76
CA ILE A 615 25.90 -33.55 14.93
C ILE A 615 25.01 -32.41 15.39
N ASN A 616 24.06 -32.05 14.55
CA ASN A 616 22.95 -31.16 14.84
C ASN A 616 21.86 -31.97 15.53
N PHE A 617 21.28 -31.43 16.59
CA PHE A 617 20.14 -32.01 17.27
C PHE A 617 19.11 -30.93 17.48
N GLY A 618 17.85 -31.32 17.43
CA GLY A 618 16.76 -30.45 17.79
C GLY A 618 15.51 -31.19 18.17
N LEU A 619 14.59 -30.42 18.72
CA LEU A 619 13.36 -30.92 19.28
C LEU A 619 12.28 -29.88 19.06
N GLU A 620 11.30 -30.22 18.22
CA GLU A 620 10.08 -29.43 18.08
C GLU A 620 8.99 -30.02 18.98
N ASN A 621 8.35 -29.15 19.76
CA ASN A 621 7.24 -29.50 20.63
C ASN A 621 6.00 -28.73 20.21
N ASN A 622 4.87 -29.41 20.10
CA ASN A 622 3.57 -28.78 19.86
C ASN A 622 2.59 -29.33 20.90
N VAL A 623 1.95 -28.46 21.67
CA VAL A 623 1.04 -28.83 22.76
C VAL A 623 -0.34 -28.20 22.52
N GLU A 624 -1.35 -29.05 22.41
CA GLU A 624 -2.75 -28.66 22.27
C GLU A 624 -3.60 -29.22 23.41
N ILE A 625 -4.59 -28.45 23.85
CA ILE A 625 -5.58 -28.91 24.84
C ILE A 625 -6.96 -28.99 24.21
N LYS A 626 -7.75 -29.94 24.70
CA LYS A 626 -9.18 -30.05 24.44
C LYS A 626 -9.94 -29.66 25.70
N VAL A 627 -10.83 -28.69 25.60
CA VAL A 627 -11.67 -28.24 26.72
C VAL A 627 -13.14 -28.32 26.36
N LYS A 628 -14.00 -28.65 27.33
CA LYS A 628 -15.46 -28.58 27.16
C LYS A 628 -15.89 -27.12 27.10
N SER A 629 -16.51 -26.72 26.01
CA SER A 629 -17.16 -25.44 25.79
C SER A 629 -18.65 -25.61 26.02
N SER A 630 -19.19 -24.87 26.99
CA SER A 630 -20.64 -24.80 27.23
C SER A 630 -21.39 -23.91 26.23
N LYS A 631 -20.70 -23.34 25.24
CA LYS A 631 -21.26 -22.41 24.23
C LYS A 631 -21.29 -22.97 22.81
N ASP A 632 -20.76 -24.17 22.59
CA ASP A 632 -20.64 -24.79 21.27
C ASP A 632 -21.41 -26.11 21.30
N THR A 633 -22.51 -26.22 20.56
CA THR A 633 -23.34 -27.44 20.48
C THR A 633 -22.86 -28.39 19.38
N THR A 634 -21.91 -27.95 18.54
CA THR A 634 -21.25 -28.78 17.53
C THR A 634 -20.07 -29.55 18.14
N ASN A 635 -19.87 -30.81 17.75
CA ASN A 635 -18.79 -31.71 18.25
C ASN A 635 -18.79 -31.97 19.78
N ASN A 636 -19.93 -32.37 20.37
CA ASN A 636 -20.06 -32.69 21.80
C ASN A 636 -19.58 -31.58 22.75
N GLY A 637 -19.56 -30.33 22.28
CA GLY A 637 -19.05 -29.17 23.02
C GLY A 637 -17.58 -29.25 23.39
N ILE A 638 -16.72 -29.80 22.52
CA ILE A 638 -15.26 -29.87 22.77
C ILE A 638 -14.52 -28.86 21.88
N LYS A 639 -13.88 -27.87 22.49
CA LYS A 639 -13.03 -26.87 21.82
C LYS A 639 -11.55 -27.24 21.95
N LYS A 640 -10.82 -27.21 20.83
CA LYS A 640 -9.35 -27.33 20.80
C LYS A 640 -8.71 -25.96 20.97
N ILE A 641 -7.71 -25.85 21.85
CA ILE A 641 -6.93 -24.63 22.07
C ILE A 641 -5.45 -25.00 21.99
N PRO A 642 -4.67 -24.43 21.06
CA PRO A 642 -3.23 -24.61 21.06
C PRO A 642 -2.62 -23.83 22.23
N ILE A 643 -1.88 -24.50 23.11
CA ILE A 643 -1.13 -23.85 24.20
C ILE A 643 0.25 -23.44 23.71
N LEU A 644 0.82 -24.26 22.83
CA LEU A 644 2.13 -24.06 22.28
C LEU A 644 2.11 -24.63 20.85
N GLN A 645 2.06 -23.73 19.86
CA GLN A 645 1.94 -24.13 18.45
C GLN A 645 3.24 -24.67 17.89
N GLY A 646 4.37 -24.31 18.51
CA GLY A 646 5.70 -24.84 18.23
C GLY A 646 6.68 -24.26 19.25
N LEU A 647 7.50 -25.12 19.85
CA LEU A 647 8.68 -24.78 20.64
C LEU A 647 9.82 -25.60 20.08
N SER A 648 10.73 -24.93 19.39
CA SER A 648 11.94 -25.53 18.86
C SER A 648 13.08 -25.31 19.85
N LEU A 649 13.84 -26.36 20.08
CA LEU A 649 15.15 -26.34 20.74
C LEU A 649 16.14 -26.88 19.73
N ASN A 650 17.21 -26.14 19.43
CA ASN A 650 18.20 -26.54 18.43
C ASN A 650 19.61 -26.30 18.96
N GLY A 651 20.51 -27.24 18.70
CA GLY A 651 21.92 -27.13 19.02
C GLY A 651 22.75 -28.05 18.12
N SER A 652 24.07 -27.97 18.27
CA SER A 652 24.99 -28.79 17.51
C SER A 652 26.26 -29.08 18.30
N TYR A 653 26.86 -30.24 18.07
CA TYR A 653 28.13 -30.64 18.67
C TYR A 653 29.15 -30.93 17.59
N ASN A 654 30.23 -30.15 17.52
CA ASN A 654 31.31 -30.26 16.54
C ASN A 654 32.48 -31.08 17.10
N PHE A 655 32.68 -32.28 16.55
CA PHE A 655 33.68 -33.24 17.01
C PHE A 655 35.13 -32.82 16.74
N VAL A 656 35.32 -32.00 15.71
CA VAL A 656 36.65 -31.58 15.24
C VAL A 656 37.03 -30.16 15.69
N ALA A 657 36.16 -29.47 16.41
CA ALA A 657 36.49 -28.16 16.98
C ALA A 657 37.53 -28.32 18.11
N PRO A 658 38.59 -27.50 18.13
CA PRO A 658 39.63 -27.56 19.17
C PRO A 658 39.12 -27.11 20.54
N PHE A 659 38.14 -26.20 20.57
CA PHE A 659 37.50 -25.64 21.76
C PHE A 659 36.03 -25.34 21.45
N GLN A 660 35.19 -25.25 22.48
CA GLN A 660 33.76 -24.92 22.38
C GLN A 660 32.99 -25.88 21.45
N LYS A 661 33.14 -27.20 21.67
CA LYS A 661 32.55 -28.24 20.81
C LYS A 661 31.03 -28.20 20.72
N LEU A 662 30.33 -27.95 21.82
CA LEU A 662 28.89 -27.73 21.84
C LEU A 662 28.55 -26.29 21.47
N SER A 663 27.63 -26.05 20.55
CA SER A 663 27.15 -24.71 20.20
C SER A 663 26.17 -24.17 21.24
N GLN A 664 25.86 -22.87 21.14
CA GLN A 664 24.79 -22.29 21.96
C GLN A 664 23.45 -22.95 21.58
N ILE A 665 22.59 -23.16 22.57
CA ILE A 665 21.30 -23.81 22.38
C ILE A 665 20.26 -22.72 22.05
N GLY A 666 19.79 -22.71 20.80
CA GLY A 666 18.73 -21.83 20.36
C GLY A 666 17.37 -22.36 20.78
N PHE A 667 16.48 -21.49 21.25
CA PHE A 667 15.09 -21.83 21.47
C PHE A 667 14.17 -20.80 20.83
N SER A 668 13.03 -21.24 20.30
CA SER A 668 12.00 -20.35 19.80
C SER A 668 10.63 -20.96 19.97
N GLY A 669 9.66 -20.13 20.33
CA GLY A 669 8.31 -20.53 20.61
C GLY A 669 7.28 -19.58 20.02
N ARG A 670 6.16 -20.12 19.56
CA ARG A 670 4.98 -19.36 19.18
C ARG A 670 3.73 -19.98 19.77
N THR A 671 2.81 -19.14 20.23
CA THR A 671 1.49 -19.56 20.65
C THR A 671 0.43 -18.50 20.36
N ASN A 672 -0.75 -18.95 19.95
CA ASN A 672 -1.93 -18.11 19.81
C ASN A 672 -2.99 -18.66 20.77
N PHE A 673 -3.09 -18.08 21.98
CA PHE A 673 -4.08 -18.53 22.97
C PHE A 673 -5.53 -18.25 22.51
N SER A 674 -5.72 -17.26 21.64
CA SER A 674 -6.97 -16.96 20.95
C SER A 674 -6.69 -16.38 19.56
N GLU A 675 -7.72 -16.19 18.74
CA GLU A 675 -7.62 -15.49 17.44
C GLU A 675 -7.08 -14.05 17.57
N LYS A 676 -7.08 -13.48 18.77
CA LYS A 676 -6.73 -12.09 19.06
C LYS A 676 -5.38 -11.89 19.73
N LEU A 677 -4.78 -12.97 20.26
CA LEU A 677 -3.63 -12.91 21.14
C LEU A 677 -2.54 -13.82 20.60
N GLY A 678 -1.52 -13.20 20.00
CA GLY A 678 -0.32 -13.87 19.52
C GLY A 678 0.87 -13.58 20.44
N VAL A 679 1.58 -14.63 20.83
CA VAL A 679 2.84 -14.55 21.56
C VAL A 679 3.91 -15.25 20.74
N SER A 680 5.05 -14.60 20.55
CA SER A 680 6.25 -15.27 20.08
C SER A 680 7.44 -14.89 20.93
N PHE A 681 8.30 -15.87 21.18
CA PHE A 681 9.52 -15.67 21.93
C PHE A 681 10.65 -16.49 21.32
N GLY A 682 11.87 -16.08 21.56
CA GLY A 682 13.05 -16.79 21.14
C GLY A 682 14.27 -16.33 21.90
N GLY A 683 15.32 -17.10 21.87
CA GLY A 683 16.55 -16.77 22.55
C GLY A 683 17.63 -17.78 22.29
N THR A 684 18.81 -17.50 22.81
CA THR A 684 19.95 -18.43 22.75
C THR A 684 20.57 -18.57 24.13
N LEU A 685 20.84 -19.81 24.52
CA LEU A 685 21.47 -20.19 25.77
C LEU A 685 22.94 -20.57 25.53
N ASP A 686 23.86 -19.88 26.20
CA ASP A 686 25.28 -20.16 26.16
C ASP A 686 25.65 -21.17 27.27
N PRO A 687 26.08 -22.39 26.92
CA PRO A 687 26.37 -23.43 27.90
C PRO A 687 27.70 -23.24 28.63
N TYR A 688 28.59 -22.35 28.17
CA TYR A 688 29.94 -22.23 28.72
C TYR A 688 30.06 -21.20 29.84
N VAL A 689 30.98 -21.45 30.77
CA VAL A 689 31.46 -20.45 31.71
C VAL A 689 32.34 -19.45 30.97
N THR A 690 32.15 -18.16 31.24
CA THR A 690 32.86 -17.08 30.57
C THR A 690 33.81 -16.39 31.54
N ARG A 691 35.05 -16.15 31.13
CA ARG A 691 36.03 -15.34 31.85
C ARG A 691 36.30 -14.04 31.11
N VAL A 692 36.76 -13.02 31.83
CA VAL A 692 37.17 -11.75 31.23
C VAL A 692 38.68 -11.73 31.18
N ASP A 693 39.25 -11.75 29.97
CA ASP A 693 40.69 -11.61 29.74
C ASP A 693 40.97 -10.17 29.26
N LEU A 694 42.12 -9.59 29.61
CA LEU A 694 42.58 -8.34 29.00
C LEU A 694 43.44 -8.68 27.78
N VAL A 695 42.95 -8.35 26.58
CA VAL A 695 43.70 -8.47 25.33
C VAL A 695 43.93 -7.06 24.80
N ASN A 696 45.19 -6.65 24.65
CA ASN A 696 45.58 -5.31 24.19
C ASN A 696 44.95 -4.15 25.00
N GLY A 697 44.80 -4.32 26.33
CA GLY A 697 44.20 -3.32 27.21
C GLY A 697 42.67 -3.25 27.15
N GLN A 698 42.00 -4.06 26.32
CA GLN A 698 40.55 -4.16 26.27
C GLN A 698 40.05 -5.44 26.96
N LYS A 699 38.98 -5.31 27.74
CA LYS A 699 38.29 -6.45 28.35
C LYS A 699 37.62 -7.27 27.24
N GLN A 700 38.11 -8.48 27.00
CA GLN A 700 37.53 -9.42 26.06
C GLN A 700 36.94 -10.60 26.83
N LEU A 701 35.69 -10.95 26.53
CA LEU A 701 35.07 -12.13 27.10
C LEU A 701 35.56 -13.38 26.35
N VAL A 702 36.09 -14.34 27.08
CA VAL A 702 36.54 -15.62 26.54
C VAL A 702 35.68 -16.73 27.16
N ARG A 703 35.06 -17.57 26.33
CA ARG A 703 34.39 -18.78 26.84
C ARG A 703 35.43 -19.82 27.17
N THR A 704 35.27 -20.44 28.33
CA THR A 704 36.08 -21.59 28.76
C THR A 704 35.48 -22.89 28.22
N GLU A 705 36.21 -24.00 28.32
CA GLU A 705 35.69 -25.33 27.98
C GLU A 705 34.74 -25.91 29.05
N LYS A 706 34.61 -25.24 30.20
CA LYS A 706 33.77 -25.69 31.31
C LYS A 706 32.31 -25.32 31.05
N PHE A 707 31.40 -26.28 31.23
CA PHE A 707 29.98 -26.02 31.10
C PHE A 707 29.40 -25.45 32.40
N ARG A 708 28.47 -24.50 32.29
CA ARG A 708 27.84 -23.86 33.45
C ARG A 708 27.09 -24.84 34.35
N TRP A 709 26.48 -25.88 33.78
CA TRP A 709 25.77 -26.90 34.56
C TRP A 709 26.72 -27.79 35.38
N GLN A 710 28.03 -27.81 35.08
CA GLN A 710 29.02 -28.46 35.95
C GLN A 710 29.22 -27.68 37.25
N ASP A 711 28.91 -26.38 37.25
CA ASP A 711 28.91 -25.50 38.42
C ASP A 711 27.50 -25.35 39.05
N GLY A 712 26.55 -26.21 38.68
CA GLY A 712 25.15 -26.11 39.12
C GLY A 712 24.40 -24.90 38.57
N MET A 713 24.99 -24.17 37.61
CA MET A 713 24.38 -22.98 37.01
C MET A 713 23.68 -23.31 35.69
N PHE A 714 22.53 -22.68 35.45
CA PHE A 714 21.86 -22.77 34.15
C PHE A 714 22.70 -22.09 33.03
N PRO A 715 22.66 -22.58 31.77
CA PRO A 715 23.21 -21.87 30.62
C PRO A 715 22.84 -20.38 30.60
N ARG A 716 23.79 -19.52 30.22
CA ARG A 716 23.57 -18.07 30.21
C ARG A 716 22.63 -17.70 29.08
N LEU A 717 21.57 -16.95 29.38
CA LEU A 717 20.75 -16.34 28.34
C LEU A 717 21.56 -15.26 27.62
N ALA A 718 21.99 -15.53 26.39
CA ALA A 718 22.80 -14.62 25.57
C ALA A 718 21.93 -13.60 24.85
N ASN A 719 20.75 -14.02 24.40
CA ASN A 719 19.72 -13.14 23.86
C ASN A 719 18.35 -13.72 24.15
N PHE A 720 17.35 -12.84 24.24
CA PHE A 720 15.95 -13.21 24.34
C PHE A 720 15.07 -12.14 23.71
N ASN A 721 14.27 -12.53 22.73
CA ASN A 721 13.23 -11.71 22.14
C ASN A 721 11.86 -12.24 22.59
N PHE A 722 10.97 -11.33 22.94
CA PHE A 722 9.59 -11.64 23.28
C PHE A 722 8.69 -10.57 22.67
N SER A 723 7.70 -11.00 21.90
CA SER A 723 6.69 -10.12 21.33
C SER A 723 5.29 -10.62 21.64
N TYR A 724 4.43 -9.66 21.93
CA TYR A 724 3.04 -9.86 22.30
C TYR A 724 2.19 -8.92 21.47
N SER A 725 1.31 -9.47 20.66
CA SER A 725 0.35 -8.70 19.87
C SER A 725 -1.07 -9.03 20.29
N TYR A 726 -1.85 -7.99 20.57
CA TYR A 726 -3.24 -8.09 20.96
C TYR A 726 -4.09 -7.15 20.13
N SER A 727 -5.11 -7.69 19.45
CA SER A 727 -6.10 -6.89 18.70
C SER A 727 -7.48 -7.09 19.30
N LEU A 728 -8.07 -5.98 19.75
CA LEU A 728 -9.43 -5.90 20.25
C LEU A 728 -10.28 -5.14 19.25
N ASN A 729 -11.44 -5.69 18.90
CA ASN A 729 -12.43 -4.98 18.10
C ASN A 729 -13.85 -5.10 18.69
N SER A 730 -14.74 -4.18 18.33
CA SER A 730 -16.13 -4.13 18.85
C SER A 730 -16.92 -5.43 18.63
N SER A 731 -16.79 -6.04 17.44
CA SER A 731 -17.45 -7.32 17.10
C SER A 731 -17.04 -8.48 18.00
N SER A 732 -15.89 -8.36 18.65
CA SER A 732 -15.28 -9.43 19.41
C SER A 732 -15.53 -9.38 20.91
N LEU A 733 -16.12 -8.29 21.41
CA LEU A 733 -16.72 -8.16 22.75
C LEU A 733 -18.26 -8.18 22.71
N GLY A 734 -18.87 -7.85 21.56
CA GLY A 734 -20.32 -7.87 21.37
C GLY A 734 -20.90 -9.28 21.29
N LYS A 735 -21.12 -9.93 22.44
CA LYS A 735 -21.86 -11.20 22.53
C LYS A 735 -23.38 -11.04 22.72
N ASN A 736 -23.95 -9.87 22.41
CA ASN A 736 -25.39 -9.60 22.53
C ASN A 736 -26.01 -8.80 21.37
N ASN A 737 -25.44 -8.79 20.18
CA ASN A 737 -26.04 -8.08 19.02
C ASN A 737 -26.78 -9.01 18.04
N GLN A 738 -27.47 -10.03 18.58
CA GLN A 738 -28.57 -10.69 17.87
C GLN A 738 -29.93 -10.52 18.58
N ALA A 739 -29.96 -9.99 19.81
CA ALA A 739 -31.21 -9.82 20.55
C ALA A 739 -31.90 -8.46 20.33
N ASN A 740 -31.20 -7.46 19.78
CA ASN A 740 -31.71 -6.07 19.69
C ASN A 740 -31.62 -5.45 18.29
N ASN A 741 -31.43 -6.24 17.23
CA ASN A 741 -31.77 -5.74 15.90
C ASN A 741 -33.30 -5.66 15.82
N PRO A 742 -33.94 -4.48 15.61
CA PRO A 742 -35.34 -4.47 15.20
C PRO A 742 -35.42 -5.35 13.94
N PRO A 743 -36.41 -6.25 13.84
CA PRO A 743 -36.52 -7.13 12.70
C PRO A 743 -36.58 -6.26 11.45
N THR A 744 -35.52 -6.30 10.64
CA THR A 744 -35.63 -5.90 9.24
C THR A 744 -36.77 -6.73 8.67
N GLY A 745 -37.69 -6.07 7.96
CA GLY A 745 -39.09 -6.47 7.73
C GLY A 745 -39.38 -7.82 7.05
N ASN A 746 -38.46 -8.78 7.06
CA ASN A 746 -38.59 -10.10 6.48
C ASN A 746 -38.49 -11.26 7.52
N ASN A 747 -38.38 -10.99 8.82
CA ASN A 747 -38.48 -12.04 9.86
C ASN A 747 -39.92 -12.14 10.41
N SER A 748 -40.76 -12.88 9.68
CA SER A 748 -42.20 -13.07 9.93
C SER A 748 -42.57 -13.96 11.12
N ASP A 749 -41.60 -14.49 11.87
CA ASP A 749 -41.85 -15.47 12.93
C ASP A 749 -42.02 -14.87 14.34
N LEU A 750 -41.53 -13.65 14.59
CA LEU A 750 -41.63 -13.00 15.90
C LEU A 750 -43.01 -12.41 16.19
N PHE A 751 -43.71 -11.92 15.15
CA PHE A 751 -45.04 -11.30 15.28
C PHE A 751 -46.21 -12.30 15.29
N LYS A 752 -45.96 -13.59 15.04
CA LYS A 752 -46.99 -14.65 15.13
C LYS A 752 -47.23 -15.15 16.56
N ARG A 753 -46.38 -14.78 17.52
CA ARG A 753 -46.39 -15.32 18.90
C ARG A 753 -46.94 -14.35 19.95
N ILE A 754 -47.36 -13.15 19.55
CA ILE A 754 -47.76 -12.07 20.47
C ILE A 754 -49.12 -11.52 20.04
N ASN A 755 -49.96 -11.14 21.00
CA ASN A 755 -51.30 -10.64 20.75
C ASN A 755 -51.27 -9.26 20.05
N ALA A 756 -52.24 -8.98 19.17
CA ALA A 756 -52.22 -7.81 18.28
C ALA A 756 -52.07 -6.46 19.01
N GLN A 757 -52.61 -6.34 20.23
CA GLN A 757 -52.51 -5.14 21.05
C GLN A 757 -51.10 -4.93 21.66
N GLN A 758 -50.39 -6.00 22.01
CA GLN A 758 -49.01 -5.92 22.49
C GLN A 758 -48.03 -5.62 21.34
N ALA A 759 -48.30 -6.15 20.15
CA ALA A 759 -47.53 -5.82 18.94
C ALA A 759 -47.65 -4.33 18.57
N GLU A 760 -48.82 -3.74 18.77
CA GLU A 760 -49.06 -2.31 18.52
C GLU A 760 -48.42 -1.41 19.59
N GLN A 761 -48.45 -1.80 20.88
CA GLN A 761 -47.69 -1.12 21.93
C GLN A 761 -46.17 -1.15 21.69
N LEU A 762 -45.63 -2.28 21.25
CA LEU A 762 -44.21 -2.41 20.88
C LEU A 762 -43.85 -1.55 19.67
N ARG A 763 -44.76 -1.41 18.69
CA ARG A 763 -44.59 -0.49 17.56
C ARG A 763 -44.56 0.97 18.00
N GLN A 764 -45.43 1.38 18.92
CA GLN A 764 -45.46 2.74 19.48
C GLN A 764 -44.25 3.06 20.36
N ILE A 765 -43.68 2.07 21.07
CA ILE A 765 -42.43 2.23 21.81
C ILE A 765 -41.22 2.32 20.85
N SER A 766 -41.25 1.61 19.71
CA SER A 766 -40.19 1.64 18.69
C SER A 766 -40.19 2.88 17.78
N SER A 767 -41.28 3.66 17.73
CA SER A 767 -41.40 4.88 16.93
C SER A 767 -40.78 6.13 17.57
N ASN A 768 -40.30 6.04 18.83
CA ASN A 768 -39.50 7.09 19.43
C ASN A 768 -38.07 7.04 18.85
N ALA A 769 -37.78 7.91 17.87
CA ALA A 769 -36.45 8.06 17.26
C ALA A 769 -35.33 8.43 18.26
N ASN A 770 -35.67 8.81 19.50
CA ASN A 770 -34.74 9.13 20.58
C ASN A 770 -34.57 8.01 21.63
N ALA A 771 -35.32 6.91 21.58
CA ALA A 771 -35.34 5.92 22.68
C ALA A 771 -34.37 4.73 22.51
N PHE A 772 -33.85 4.48 21.30
CA PHE A 772 -32.91 3.37 21.06
C PHE A 772 -31.84 3.73 20.03
N VAL A 773 -30.93 4.61 20.41
CA VAL A 773 -29.61 4.64 19.74
C VAL A 773 -28.76 3.57 20.40
N ASP A 774 -28.74 2.38 19.82
CA ASP A 774 -27.74 1.37 20.16
C ASP A 774 -26.37 1.90 19.67
N PHE A 775 -25.65 2.57 20.56
CA PHE A 775 -24.30 3.08 20.33
C PHE A 775 -23.30 1.92 20.30
N ASN A 776 -23.40 1.03 19.31
CA ASN A 776 -22.33 0.10 19.03
C ASN A 776 -21.23 0.82 18.25
N VAL A 777 -20.50 1.71 18.93
CA VAL A 777 -19.35 2.44 18.38
C VAL A 777 -18.32 1.42 17.88
N PRO A 778 -18.07 1.29 16.57
CA PRO A 778 -17.02 0.41 16.09
C PRO A 778 -15.68 0.99 16.54
N TRP A 779 -14.96 0.19 17.32
CA TRP A 779 -13.62 0.50 17.78
C TRP A 779 -12.70 -0.68 17.51
N ASN A 780 -11.44 -0.37 17.24
CA ASN A 780 -10.36 -1.33 17.08
C ASN A 780 -9.14 -0.79 17.81
N ILE A 781 -8.55 -1.59 18.70
CA ILE A 781 -7.34 -1.25 19.43
C ILE A 781 -6.36 -2.40 19.24
N SER A 782 -5.17 -2.08 18.77
CA SER A 782 -4.05 -2.99 18.66
C SER A 782 -2.92 -2.57 19.61
N LEU A 783 -2.42 -3.53 20.37
CA LEU A 783 -1.31 -3.36 21.29
C LEU A 783 -0.20 -4.32 20.87
N ASN A 784 0.99 -3.77 20.64
CA ASN A 784 2.18 -4.52 20.26
C ASN A 784 3.27 -4.24 21.30
N TYR A 785 3.55 -5.23 22.13
CA TYR A 785 4.63 -5.19 23.11
C TYR A 785 5.85 -5.94 22.57
N ASN A 786 7.02 -5.36 22.73
CA ASN A 786 8.30 -5.90 22.28
C ASN A 786 9.33 -5.80 23.41
N PHE A 787 9.94 -6.93 23.75
CA PHE A 787 11.01 -7.04 24.71
C PHE A 787 12.21 -7.73 24.04
N ASN A 788 13.35 -7.06 24.04
CA ASN A 788 14.61 -7.61 23.57
C ASN A 788 15.65 -7.48 24.67
N TYR A 789 16.27 -8.60 24.99
CA TYR A 789 17.39 -8.71 25.91
C TYR A 789 18.60 -9.24 25.15
N SER A 790 19.75 -8.60 25.31
CA SER A 790 21.03 -9.10 24.82
C SER A 790 22.07 -9.01 25.92
N ASN A 791 22.85 -10.06 26.07
CA ASN A 791 23.93 -10.17 27.03
C ASN A 791 25.14 -10.80 26.33
N ASP A 792 26.05 -9.95 25.88
CA ASP A 792 27.30 -10.40 25.29
C ASP A 792 28.25 -10.98 26.36
N GLY A 793 28.01 -10.69 27.64
CA GLY A 793 28.77 -11.12 28.81
C GLY A 793 29.52 -10.00 29.51
N LEU A 794 29.78 -8.90 28.81
CA LEU A 794 30.38 -7.67 29.34
C LEU A 794 29.30 -6.61 29.58
N ASN A 795 28.38 -6.49 28.62
CA ASN A 795 27.29 -5.54 28.62
C ASN A 795 25.96 -6.27 28.54
N LYS A 796 24.97 -5.71 29.23
CA LYS A 796 23.57 -6.12 29.13
C LYS A 796 22.80 -4.97 28.51
N SER A 797 22.05 -5.27 27.47
CA SER A 797 21.11 -4.32 26.87
C SER A 797 19.71 -4.89 26.95
N VAL A 798 18.78 -4.01 27.33
CA VAL A 798 17.35 -4.30 27.38
C VAL A 798 16.67 -3.21 26.54
N VAL A 799 15.79 -3.62 25.65
CA VAL A 799 14.86 -2.75 24.94
C VAL A 799 13.46 -3.27 25.23
N GLN A 800 12.62 -2.42 25.81
CA GLN A 800 11.27 -2.79 26.21
C GLN A 800 10.33 -1.67 25.76
N THR A 801 9.47 -1.95 24.80
CA THR A 801 8.56 -0.97 24.21
C THR A 801 7.15 -1.54 24.06
N VAL A 802 6.15 -0.66 24.19
CA VAL A 802 4.77 -0.95 23.79
C VAL A 802 4.32 0.08 22.77
N ASN A 803 3.71 -0.37 21.68
CA ASN A 803 3.09 0.48 20.68
C ASN A 803 1.59 0.18 20.66
N THR A 804 0.79 1.22 20.76
CA THR A 804 -0.68 1.14 20.76
C THR A 804 -1.20 1.95 19.59
N SER A 805 -2.01 1.34 18.74
CA SER A 805 -2.72 2.05 17.67
C SER A 805 -4.16 1.59 17.62
N GLY A 806 -5.05 2.48 17.20
CA GLY A 806 -6.45 2.14 17.11
C GLY A 806 -7.28 3.21 16.46
N ASP A 807 -8.53 2.88 16.25
CA ASP A 807 -9.56 3.80 15.80
C ASP A 807 -10.87 3.57 16.55
N PHE A 808 -11.62 4.64 16.76
CA PHE A 808 -12.97 4.59 17.30
C PHE A 808 -13.85 5.64 16.64
N SER A 809 -15.14 5.33 16.51
CA SER A 809 -16.11 6.24 15.89
C SER A 809 -17.08 6.80 16.93
N LEU A 810 -16.77 7.97 17.52
CA LEU A 810 -17.59 8.57 18.59
C LEU A 810 -19.08 8.68 18.21
N THR A 811 -19.36 8.95 16.92
CA THR A 811 -20.70 8.92 16.29
C THR A 811 -20.54 8.42 14.85
N PRO A 812 -21.61 8.09 14.10
CA PRO A 812 -21.49 7.69 12.69
C PRO A 812 -20.75 8.70 11.78
N LYS A 813 -20.69 9.97 12.18
CA LYS A 813 -20.03 11.06 11.44
C LYS A 813 -18.67 11.46 12.02
N TRP A 814 -18.18 10.84 13.10
CA TRP A 814 -16.89 11.14 13.70
C TRP A 814 -16.04 9.88 13.76
N LYS A 815 -14.79 9.97 13.30
CA LYS A 815 -13.81 8.90 13.42
C LYS A 815 -12.49 9.45 13.94
N VAL A 816 -11.97 8.87 15.01
CA VAL A 816 -10.67 9.23 15.59
C VAL A 816 -9.76 8.03 15.44
N GLN A 817 -8.59 8.24 14.84
CA GLN A 817 -7.51 7.27 14.77
C GLN A 817 -6.36 7.79 15.61
N PHE A 818 -5.67 6.90 16.31
CA PHE A 818 -4.52 7.27 17.12
C PHE A 818 -3.41 6.24 17.00
N THR A 819 -2.18 6.69 17.16
CA THR A 819 -0.99 5.84 17.33
C THR A 819 -0.10 6.46 18.38
N THR A 820 0.36 5.66 19.33
CA THR A 820 1.25 6.08 20.41
C THR A 820 2.06 4.87 20.89
N GLY A 821 2.95 5.08 21.85
CA GLY A 821 3.77 4.05 22.42
C GLY A 821 4.58 4.56 23.60
N TYR A 822 5.24 3.65 24.28
CA TYR A 822 6.03 3.93 25.47
C TYR A 822 7.29 3.05 25.48
N ASP A 823 8.43 3.69 25.73
CA ASP A 823 9.72 3.03 25.94
C ASP A 823 9.97 2.95 27.46
N PHE A 824 9.88 1.74 28.00
CA PHE A 824 10.01 1.49 29.44
C PHE A 824 11.44 1.69 29.95
N VAL A 825 12.45 1.59 29.08
CA VAL A 825 13.86 1.73 29.43
C VAL A 825 14.22 3.21 29.49
N ARG A 826 13.81 3.98 28.49
CA ARG A 826 14.02 5.44 28.44
C ARG A 826 12.99 6.23 29.26
N LYS A 827 11.95 5.57 29.78
CA LYS A 827 10.82 6.15 30.50
C LYS A 827 10.16 7.31 29.73
N ASN A 828 10.04 7.16 28.41
CA ASN A 828 9.54 8.22 27.53
C ASN A 828 8.42 7.71 26.63
N LEU A 829 7.46 8.58 26.35
CA LEU A 829 6.38 8.34 25.39
C LEU A 829 6.92 8.54 23.97
N THR A 830 6.52 7.67 23.05
CA THR A 830 6.71 7.93 21.62
C THR A 830 5.71 9.00 21.17
N THR A 831 6.09 9.79 20.17
CA THR A 831 5.26 10.89 19.64
C THR A 831 3.86 10.38 19.27
N PRO A 832 2.80 10.77 19.99
CA PRO A 832 1.46 10.35 19.66
C PRO A 832 0.99 11.08 18.40
N ASN A 833 0.20 10.38 17.60
CA ASN A 833 -0.36 10.91 16.37
C ASN A 833 -1.86 10.66 16.35
N PHE A 834 -2.66 11.71 16.24
CA PHE A 834 -4.11 11.65 16.16
C PHE A 834 -4.58 12.11 14.78
N SER A 835 -5.45 11.32 14.16
CA SER A 835 -6.14 11.65 12.90
C SER A 835 -7.64 11.63 13.16
N ILE A 836 -8.26 12.80 13.19
CA ILE A 836 -9.68 12.98 13.46
C ILE A 836 -10.38 13.32 12.16
N TYR A 837 -11.46 12.63 11.86
CA TYR A 837 -12.28 12.83 10.68
C TYR A 837 -13.72 13.13 11.10
N ARG A 838 -14.33 14.13 10.46
CA ARG A 838 -15.75 14.47 10.62
C ARG A 838 -16.41 14.61 9.26
N ASP A 839 -17.48 13.85 9.06
CA ASP A 839 -18.40 14.01 7.93
C ASP A 839 -19.40 15.15 8.25
N LEU A 840 -19.37 16.21 7.46
CA LEU A 840 -20.26 17.38 7.54
C LEU A 840 -21.28 17.38 6.38
N HIS A 841 -21.67 16.19 5.92
CA HIS A 841 -22.61 15.93 4.82
C HIS A 841 -22.06 16.27 3.42
N CYS A 842 -21.90 17.56 3.13
CA CYS A 842 -21.39 18.07 1.85
C CYS A 842 -19.89 18.45 1.93
N TRP A 843 -19.38 18.54 3.15
CA TRP A 843 -17.99 18.83 3.48
C TRP A 843 -17.38 17.67 4.28
N ASP A 844 -16.08 17.49 4.14
CA ASP A 844 -15.28 16.62 5.00
C ASP A 844 -14.28 17.49 5.76
N MET A 845 -14.20 17.27 7.07
CA MET A 845 -13.17 17.87 7.92
C MET A 845 -12.20 16.77 8.37
N SER A 846 -10.91 17.02 8.18
CA SER A 846 -9.82 16.15 8.66
C SER A 846 -8.86 16.96 9.51
N ILE A 847 -8.53 16.46 10.70
CA ILE A 847 -7.59 17.08 11.63
C ILE A 847 -6.46 16.08 11.89
N GLN A 848 -5.23 16.50 11.63
CA GLN A 848 -4.03 15.80 12.09
C GLN A 848 -3.47 16.53 13.30
N TRP A 849 -3.18 15.83 14.38
CA TRP A 849 -2.69 16.44 15.61
C TRP A 849 -1.60 15.61 16.28
N ILE A 850 -0.47 16.28 16.57
CA ILE A 850 0.64 15.78 17.35
C ILE A 850 0.78 16.70 18.56
N PRO A 851 0.24 16.32 19.74
CA PRO A 851 0.13 17.20 20.89
C PRO A 851 1.46 17.49 21.60
N PHE A 852 2.39 16.54 21.61
CA PHE A 852 3.67 16.67 22.33
C PHE A 852 4.79 15.87 21.65
N GLY A 853 6.02 16.07 22.12
CA GLY A 853 7.23 15.52 21.53
C GLY A 853 7.92 16.48 20.54
N PRO A 854 8.96 16.04 19.83
CA PRO A 854 9.78 16.91 18.98
C PRO A 854 9.08 17.41 17.70
N PHE A 855 7.95 16.79 17.30
CA PHE A 855 7.24 17.09 16.06
C PHE A 855 5.83 17.65 16.29
N GLN A 856 5.66 18.44 17.36
CA GLN A 856 4.39 19.09 17.69
C GLN A 856 3.82 19.90 16.52
N SER A 857 2.62 19.52 16.10
CA SER A 857 1.96 20.12 14.95
C SER A 857 0.46 19.86 14.98
N TYR A 858 -0.31 20.73 14.33
CA TYR A 858 -1.67 20.40 13.94
C TYR A 858 -1.96 20.90 12.53
N SER A 859 -2.82 20.17 11.83
CA SER A 859 -3.41 20.61 10.57
C SER A 859 -4.90 20.32 10.58
N ILE A 860 -5.70 21.27 10.12
CA ILE A 860 -7.14 21.16 9.93
C ILE A 860 -7.37 21.43 8.46
N ASN A 861 -7.93 20.46 7.75
CA ASN A 861 -8.37 20.63 6.37
C ASN A 861 -9.88 20.43 6.32
N LEU A 862 -10.60 21.42 5.82
CA LEU A 862 -12.01 21.38 5.50
C LEU A 862 -12.13 21.41 3.98
N ARG A 863 -12.78 20.43 3.36
CA ARG A 863 -12.91 20.35 1.90
C ARG A 863 -14.29 19.88 1.49
N VAL A 864 -14.74 20.27 0.30
CA VAL A 864 -15.96 19.70 -0.29
C VAL A 864 -15.77 18.22 -0.62
N LYS A 865 -16.78 17.40 -0.34
CA LYS A 865 -16.74 15.93 -0.52
C LYS A 865 -16.81 15.51 -1.98
N SER A 866 -17.52 16.29 -2.81
CA SER A 866 -17.63 16.04 -4.25
C SER A 866 -16.31 16.30 -4.97
N SER A 867 -15.93 15.40 -5.87
CA SER A 867 -14.75 15.55 -6.74
C SER A 867 -14.85 16.73 -7.70
N ILE A 868 -16.07 17.23 -7.97
CA ILE A 868 -16.31 18.32 -8.93
C ILE A 868 -15.86 19.68 -8.37
N LEU A 869 -16.00 19.87 -7.04
CA LEU A 869 -15.67 21.11 -6.35
C LEU A 869 -14.62 20.89 -5.26
N GLN A 870 -13.78 19.85 -5.38
CA GLN A 870 -12.80 19.45 -4.36
C GLN A 870 -11.74 20.53 -4.09
N ASP A 871 -11.52 21.43 -5.05
CA ASP A 871 -10.63 22.58 -4.91
C ASP A 871 -11.14 23.62 -3.91
N LEU A 872 -12.44 23.62 -3.57
CA LEU A 872 -12.99 24.39 -2.47
C LEU A 872 -12.58 23.75 -1.13
N LYS A 873 -11.38 24.14 -0.67
CA LYS A 873 -10.79 23.67 0.58
C LYS A 873 -10.24 24.83 1.41
N LEU A 874 -10.45 24.76 2.72
CA LEU A 874 -9.82 25.62 3.71
C LEU A 874 -8.84 24.76 4.51
N SER A 875 -7.57 25.12 4.51
CA SER A 875 -6.53 24.40 5.25
C SER A 875 -5.85 25.35 6.22
N LYS A 876 -5.91 25.05 7.52
CA LYS A 876 -5.15 25.77 8.56
C LYS A 876 -4.13 24.83 9.17
N ARG A 877 -2.87 25.24 9.21
CA ARG A 877 -1.77 24.38 9.66
C ARG A 877 -0.82 25.19 10.54
N ARG A 878 -0.28 24.57 11.59
CA ARG A 878 0.69 25.20 12.49
C ARG A 878 1.72 24.18 12.96
N ASN A 879 2.99 24.59 12.90
CA ASN A 879 4.12 23.88 13.48
C ASN A 879 4.64 24.64 14.69
N TYR A 880 5.01 23.91 15.75
CA TYR A 880 5.69 24.46 16.92
C TYR A 880 7.21 24.27 16.86
N TYR A 881 7.74 23.87 15.70
CA TYR A 881 9.15 23.49 15.50
C TYR A 881 10.15 24.64 15.65
N ASN A 882 9.67 25.89 15.79
CA ASN A 882 10.51 27.09 15.86
C ASN A 882 10.39 27.82 17.20
N GLN A 883 10.28 27.10 18.31
CA GLN A 883 10.64 27.65 19.63
C GLN A 883 12.02 27.11 20.02
N PHE A 884 13.05 27.62 19.36
CA PHE A 884 14.43 27.58 19.85
C PHE A 884 15.09 28.91 19.53
#